data_AF-A0A8V0Z263-F1
#
_entry.id   AF-A0A8V0Z263-F1
#
_cell.length_a   1.000
_cell.length_b   1.000
_cell.length_c   1.000
_cell.angle_alpha   90.00
_cell.angle_beta   90.00
_cell.angle_gamma   90.00
#
_symmetry.space_group_name_H-M   'P 1'
#
loop_
_entity.id
_entity.type
_entity.pdbx_description
1 polymer ?
#
loop_
_entity_poly.entity_id
_entity_poly.type
_entity_poly.pdbx_seq_one_letter_code
_entity_poly.pdbx_strand_id
1 'polypeptide(L)'
;MDPLGHARSAPAQGAKEGLSKPAVPQKNAYARLVQKHHSGRFRSYMNRVAQKMQLEESMSNEHSSDLEPPLRRGLVKENLARNGLNVRSYSPVRASHVEQPGGFENDKPQSLFNRCLHRKNASVNSEGDLEVEEDCYGHRHGAAADLLNRSDAVGGRVSTGPRHSAALQKSSGSDEKDEEDTWRRKHKKRGRCPANTDMAAGHLLTEHFSGDVLAANARRTSLLSAGQVQGGSYAAVPTSGDRKNRNKPARGKKKSIFEAYMSKEDVSAGLKRGELIQGPLRINPKKYHEAFIPSPDGTRDIFIDGVVARNRALNGDIVVVRLLPREQWKVIKPDGGDKETEATHESDVPEDMLGTWAPREAAKGDAKSPDVIIEAQFDDDDAEHGQDHLQDTLARDIKTLSLDTAEKVKAAGMGAVHRTKQEEVPKATPDPKLLPDKFLQRTAKVVYILEKKHSRAATGFIKLLADKNSELFKKCAMFSPVDHRVPRAYVSLADCPSDFVARPEDYSNMLFICRIVDWKEDSNFASGQLAKSLGQAGEIEPETEGILTEYGVDFSDFSPEALECLPQGLPWVISPGEMAKRRDLRKECIFTIDPSTAKDLDDALSCKQLPDGNFEVGVHIADVSYFVLEETALDRVASERATSVYLVQKVIPMLPKLLCEELCSLNPMRDRLTFSVMWKVTPEGKILDEWFGRTVICSCAKLSYDHAQSMIENPGKVFSPEELPPISPQHSVAEIQQAVLNLHHIARHLRKQRFIDGALRLDQLKLSFTLDQESGMPQGCYIYQYRDSNKLVEEFMLLANMAVAHQIYRSFPEQALLRRHPPPQSKLLNDLMEFCHQVGLEIDFSSAGSLHKSLNETFGADKYSEARKEVLTNMFSRPMQMALYFCTGVLKDETLFRHYALNVPFYTHFTSPIRRYADVVVHRLLSASLGISSPIKMEKEAIQRQAEHCNDRKMASKRVQELSTDLFFAVFVRECGPLESEAMVMGVLNEAFDVLVLKFGVQKRIYCNALPLLGFHFQKVGRKPELTLMWEPERPEQESVSQEITIFTLVEVVLRSDGVPLKYSALLKRPSAQK
;
A
#
# COMPACT_ATOMS: atom_id res chain seq x y z
N MET A 1 -17.65 -11.73 -63.38
CA MET A 1 -17.84 -13.01 -64.11
C MET A 1 -16.46 -13.47 -64.56
N ASP A 2 -16.18 -14.76 -64.41
CA ASP A 2 -15.09 -15.52 -65.06
C ASP A 2 -15.43 -15.74 -66.58
N PRO A 3 -14.87 -16.68 -67.39
CA PRO A 3 -13.91 -17.78 -67.11
C PRO A 3 -12.91 -18.21 -68.23
N LEU A 4 -12.18 -19.33 -67.97
CA LEU A 4 -11.68 -20.46 -68.83
C LEU A 4 -10.38 -21.04 -68.19
N GLY A 5 -9.95 -22.32 -68.25
CA GLY A 5 -10.42 -23.63 -68.76
C GLY A 5 -9.29 -24.69 -68.52
N HIS A 6 -9.31 -26.00 -68.83
CA HIS A 6 -10.35 -26.97 -69.25
C HIS A 6 -9.78 -28.44 -69.24
N ALA A 7 -10.58 -29.49 -68.90
CA ALA A 7 -10.34 -30.95 -69.13
C ALA A 7 -9.19 -31.70 -68.37
N ARG A 8 -9.17 -33.03 -68.08
CA ARG A 8 -10.15 -34.18 -68.19
C ARG A 8 -9.70 -35.45 -67.37
N SER A 9 -10.68 -36.32 -67.03
CA SER A 9 -10.64 -37.80 -66.71
C SER A 9 -10.03 -38.38 -65.40
N ALA A 10 -10.69 -39.44 -64.87
CA ALA A 10 -10.43 -40.21 -63.63
C ALA A 10 -9.95 -41.67 -63.95
N PRO A 11 -9.93 -42.76 -63.09
CA PRO A 11 -10.92 -43.17 -62.04
C PRO A 11 -10.42 -43.96 -60.78
N ALA A 12 -11.35 -44.33 -59.86
CA ALA A 12 -11.33 -45.49 -58.93
C ALA A 12 -10.24 -45.53 -57.79
N GLN A 13 -10.24 -46.40 -56.76
CA GLN A 13 -11.26 -47.12 -55.94
C GLN A 13 -10.63 -47.42 -54.53
N GLY A 14 -11.37 -47.59 -53.43
CA GLY A 14 -11.92 -48.88 -52.92
C GLY A 14 -11.79 -48.96 -51.38
N ALA A 15 -12.44 -49.93 -50.70
CA ALA A 15 -12.66 -49.90 -49.23
C ALA A 15 -11.92 -50.99 -48.39
N LYS A 16 -12.05 -50.88 -47.06
CA LYS A 16 -11.94 -51.90 -45.96
C LYS A 16 -10.65 -52.05 -45.10
N GLU A 17 -10.92 -52.20 -43.79
CA GLU A 17 -10.35 -53.12 -42.77
C GLU A 17 -8.82 -53.21 -42.51
N GLY A 18 -8.42 -53.07 -41.23
CA GLY A 18 -7.46 -54.01 -40.61
C GLY A 18 -6.15 -53.48 -39.97
N LEU A 19 -5.95 -53.83 -38.69
CA LEU A 19 -4.70 -54.19 -37.99
C LEU A 19 -3.46 -53.24 -37.90
N SER A 20 -3.33 -52.62 -36.72
CA SER A 20 -2.19 -52.70 -35.76
C SER A 20 -0.70 -52.43 -36.12
N LYS A 21 -0.08 -51.58 -35.28
CA LYS A 21 1.37 -51.43 -34.91
C LYS A 21 2.30 -50.71 -35.91
N PRO A 22 3.46 -50.15 -35.48
CA PRO A 22 4.08 -50.16 -34.14
C PRO A 22 4.36 -48.76 -33.51
N ALA A 23 4.74 -48.75 -32.23
CA ALA A 23 5.27 -47.56 -31.54
C ALA A 23 6.81 -47.46 -31.70
N VAL A 24 7.35 -46.24 -31.61
CA VAL A 24 8.79 -45.91 -31.71
C VAL A 24 9.22 -45.12 -30.46
N PRO A 25 10.42 -45.35 -29.88
CA PRO A 25 10.62 -45.18 -28.43
C PRO A 25 11.04 -43.77 -27.96
N GLN A 26 10.67 -43.45 -26.71
CA GLN A 26 11.12 -42.24 -26.01
C GLN A 26 12.63 -42.25 -25.75
N LYS A 27 13.32 -41.15 -26.07
CA LYS A 27 14.76 -40.98 -25.76
C LYS A 27 14.97 -40.45 -24.33
N ASN A 28 15.67 -41.24 -23.53
CA ASN A 28 15.95 -41.05 -22.10
C ASN A 28 16.44 -39.62 -21.75
N ALA A 29 15.80 -38.99 -20.76
CA ALA A 29 16.05 -37.59 -20.38
C ALA A 29 17.42 -37.38 -19.71
N TYR A 30 17.92 -38.39 -18.99
CA TYR A 30 19.18 -38.33 -18.24
C TYR A 30 20.37 -37.95 -19.14
N ALA A 31 20.47 -38.57 -20.32
CA ALA A 31 21.54 -38.32 -21.28
C ALA A 31 21.59 -36.87 -21.78
N ARG A 32 20.43 -36.20 -21.91
CA ARG A 32 20.35 -34.80 -22.36
C ARG A 32 20.86 -33.81 -21.30
N LEU A 33 20.59 -34.06 -20.02
CA LEU A 33 21.08 -33.24 -18.90
C LEU A 33 22.60 -33.37 -18.71
N VAL A 34 23.13 -34.60 -18.80
CA VAL A 34 24.58 -34.85 -18.65
C VAL A 34 25.41 -34.29 -19.82
N GLN A 35 24.84 -34.23 -21.04
CA GLN A 35 25.49 -33.60 -22.20
C GLN A 35 25.49 -32.07 -22.14
N LYS A 36 24.42 -31.43 -21.64
CA LYS A 36 24.38 -29.95 -21.55
C LYS A 36 25.34 -29.38 -20.51
N HIS A 37 25.56 -30.07 -19.39
CA HIS A 37 26.38 -29.56 -18.29
C HIS A 37 27.78 -30.19 -18.23
N HIS A 38 28.79 -29.33 -18.23
CA HIS A 38 30.21 -29.70 -18.26
C HIS A 38 30.85 -29.74 -16.85
N SER A 39 30.12 -29.35 -15.79
CA SER A 39 30.59 -29.38 -14.41
C SER A 39 30.72 -30.80 -13.85
N GLY A 40 31.91 -31.15 -13.36
CA GLY A 40 32.16 -32.44 -12.71
C GLY A 40 31.30 -32.68 -11.46
N ARG A 41 31.03 -31.63 -10.67
CA ARG A 41 30.12 -31.71 -9.51
C ARG A 41 28.69 -32.04 -9.94
N PHE A 42 28.19 -31.43 -11.01
CA PHE A 42 26.85 -31.70 -11.54
C PHE A 42 26.71 -33.14 -12.04
N ARG A 43 27.71 -33.66 -12.78
CA ARG A 43 27.71 -35.07 -13.22
C ARG A 43 27.76 -36.05 -12.05
N SER A 44 28.54 -35.75 -11.00
CA SER A 44 28.58 -36.56 -9.78
C SER A 44 27.24 -36.56 -9.03
N TYR A 45 26.58 -35.40 -8.94
CA TYR A 45 25.23 -35.28 -8.38
C TYR A 45 24.19 -36.09 -9.17
N MET A 46 24.13 -35.92 -10.50
CA MET A 46 23.22 -36.67 -11.36
C MET A 46 23.43 -38.19 -11.28
N ASN A 47 24.69 -38.66 -11.22
CA ASN A 47 25.00 -40.07 -11.02
C ASN A 47 24.50 -40.59 -9.66
N ARG A 48 24.61 -39.79 -8.58
CA ARG A 48 24.04 -40.13 -7.26
C ARG A 48 22.52 -40.22 -7.28
N VAL A 49 21.84 -39.29 -7.96
CA VAL A 49 20.38 -39.33 -8.13
C VAL A 49 19.94 -40.57 -8.91
N ALA A 50 20.63 -40.89 -10.02
CA ALA A 50 20.35 -42.09 -10.80
C ALA A 50 20.56 -43.39 -10.00
N GLN A 51 21.64 -43.50 -9.21
CA GLN A 51 21.85 -44.65 -8.32
C GLN A 51 20.76 -44.76 -7.25
N LYS A 52 20.29 -43.63 -6.70
CA LYS A 52 19.23 -43.64 -5.68
C LYS A 52 17.89 -44.10 -6.27
N MET A 53 17.53 -43.64 -7.46
CA MET A 53 16.33 -44.11 -8.17
C MET A 53 16.41 -45.60 -8.52
N GLN A 54 17.57 -46.10 -8.95
CA GLN A 54 17.75 -47.54 -9.21
C GLN A 54 17.68 -48.39 -7.93
N LEU A 55 18.14 -47.87 -6.79
CA LEU A 55 17.94 -48.52 -5.49
C LEU A 55 16.45 -48.56 -5.10
N GLU A 56 15.73 -47.44 -5.25
CA GLU A 56 14.30 -47.35 -4.97
C GLU A 56 13.46 -48.25 -5.91
N GLU A 57 13.82 -48.38 -7.20
CA GLU A 57 13.22 -49.38 -8.11
C GLU A 57 13.59 -50.83 -7.77
N SER A 58 14.82 -51.09 -7.30
CA SER A 58 15.21 -52.45 -6.90
C SER A 58 14.47 -52.94 -5.66
N MET A 59 14.19 -52.05 -4.70
CA MET A 59 13.42 -52.38 -3.50
C MET A 59 11.92 -52.57 -3.77
N SER A 60 11.38 -52.07 -4.89
CA SER A 60 9.97 -52.27 -5.26
C SER A 60 9.71 -53.53 -6.08
N ASN A 61 10.76 -54.19 -6.61
CA ASN A 61 10.65 -55.37 -7.48
C ASN A 61 10.89 -56.73 -6.80
N GLU A 62 11.25 -56.79 -5.51
CA GLU A 62 11.41 -58.08 -4.78
C GLU A 62 10.07 -58.73 -4.35
N HIS A 63 8.92 -58.20 -4.74
CA HIS A 63 7.59 -58.74 -4.41
C HIS A 63 6.68 -58.97 -5.64
N SER A 64 7.17 -59.64 -6.69
CA SER A 64 6.29 -60.34 -7.66
C SER A 64 7.01 -61.32 -8.61
N SER A 65 7.23 -62.58 -8.20
CA SER A 65 7.18 -63.72 -9.14
C SER A 65 7.10 -65.07 -8.40
N ASP A 66 5.97 -65.79 -8.49
CA ASP A 66 5.97 -67.20 -8.89
C ASP A 66 4.57 -67.77 -9.22
N LEU A 67 4.40 -68.11 -10.50
CA LEU A 67 3.81 -69.31 -11.15
C LEU A 67 2.50 -70.02 -10.69
N GLU A 68 1.83 -70.53 -11.74
CA GLU A 68 0.73 -71.53 -11.89
C GLU A 68 0.91 -72.91 -11.16
N PRO A 69 -0.03 -73.91 -11.22
CA PRO A 69 -1.47 -73.94 -11.58
C PRO A 69 -2.41 -74.67 -10.52
N PRO A 70 -3.10 -75.86 -10.70
CA PRO A 70 -4.55 -75.93 -10.37
C PRO A 70 -5.11 -77.18 -9.60
N LEU A 71 -6.42 -77.13 -9.28
CA LEU A 71 -7.41 -78.24 -9.22
C LEU A 71 -7.33 -79.43 -8.21
N ARG A 72 -8.35 -79.44 -7.31
CA ARG A 72 -9.36 -80.51 -7.04
C ARG A 72 -9.21 -81.59 -5.93
N ARG A 73 -10.38 -81.82 -5.29
CA ARG A 73 -10.85 -82.95 -4.41
C ARG A 73 -10.13 -83.04 -3.06
N GLY A 74 -10.79 -83.31 -1.92
CA GLY A 74 -12.17 -83.71 -1.57
C GLY A 74 -12.06 -84.56 -0.30
N LEU A 75 -12.90 -84.44 0.75
CA LEU A 75 -14.17 -85.15 0.97
C LEU A 75 -14.62 -84.86 2.46
N VAL A 76 -15.92 -84.66 2.79
CA VAL A 76 -16.80 -85.58 3.61
C VAL A 76 -16.45 -85.66 5.13
N LYS A 77 -17.36 -85.66 6.14
CA LYS A 77 -18.85 -85.69 6.26
C LYS A 77 -19.27 -85.30 7.72
N GLU A 78 -20.30 -84.47 7.96
CA GLU A 78 -21.73 -84.77 8.32
C GLU A 78 -22.11 -84.75 9.83
N ASN A 79 -23.43 -84.56 10.08
CA ASN A 79 -24.20 -84.70 11.35
C ASN A 79 -24.17 -83.51 12.35
N LEU A 80 -25.29 -83.05 12.95
CA LEU A 80 -26.74 -83.32 12.77
C LEU A 80 -27.62 -82.20 13.42
N ALA A 81 -28.81 -81.89 12.86
CA ALA A 81 -30.07 -81.40 13.52
C ALA A 81 -30.07 -80.15 14.48
N ARG A 82 -31.11 -79.29 14.60
CA ARG A 82 -32.52 -79.30 14.13
C ARG A 82 -33.18 -77.89 14.22
N ASN A 83 -34.11 -77.60 13.29
CA ASN A 83 -35.29 -76.67 13.34
C ASN A 83 -35.13 -75.14 13.60
N GLY A 84 -35.76 -74.23 12.83
CA GLY A 84 -36.49 -74.41 11.55
C GLY A 84 -37.36 -73.22 11.05
N LEU A 85 -37.73 -73.28 9.74
CA LEU A 85 -38.82 -72.56 9.02
C LEU A 85 -38.63 -71.03 8.74
N ASN A 86 -38.96 -70.42 7.59
CA ASN A 86 -39.44 -70.87 6.25
C ASN A 86 -39.08 -69.77 5.17
N VAL A 87 -38.45 -70.06 4.02
CA VAL A 87 -39.07 -70.33 2.66
C VAL A 87 -39.82 -69.11 2.08
N ARG A 88 -39.38 -68.29 1.09
CA ARG A 88 -39.12 -68.45 -0.41
C ARG A 88 -38.71 -67.04 -1.00
N SER A 89 -38.37 -66.76 -2.28
CA SER A 89 -37.60 -67.43 -3.37
C SER A 89 -37.62 -66.63 -4.72
N TYR A 90 -36.63 -66.86 -5.61
CA TYR A 90 -36.60 -66.68 -7.09
C TYR A 90 -36.25 -65.35 -7.81
N SER A 91 -35.61 -65.55 -8.98
CA SER A 91 -35.08 -64.62 -9.99
C SER A 91 -36.08 -64.32 -11.15
N PRO A 92 -35.79 -63.40 -12.10
CA PRO A 92 -36.67 -63.09 -13.24
C PRO A 92 -36.37 -63.91 -14.53
N VAL A 93 -37.36 -64.05 -15.44
CA VAL A 93 -37.30 -64.01 -16.95
C VAL A 93 -38.48 -64.77 -17.67
N ARG A 94 -39.13 -64.05 -18.62
CA ARG A 94 -39.93 -64.44 -19.85
C ARG A 94 -40.98 -65.59 -19.90
N ALA A 95 -42.20 -65.20 -20.31
CA ALA A 95 -43.07 -65.73 -21.42
C ALA A 95 -44.40 -64.91 -21.40
N SER A 96 -44.94 -64.19 -22.41
CA SER A 96 -45.32 -64.41 -23.84
C SER A 96 -46.72 -65.02 -24.08
N HIS A 97 -47.57 -64.29 -24.86
CA HIS A 97 -48.87 -64.62 -25.53
C HIS A 97 -50.17 -64.02 -24.89
N VAL A 98 -50.94 -63.11 -25.54
CA VAL A 98 -51.94 -63.18 -26.69
C VAL A 98 -53.36 -62.92 -26.09
N GLU A 99 -54.32 -62.13 -26.62
CA GLU A 99 -54.92 -61.93 -27.98
C GLU A 99 -55.22 -60.45 -28.40
N GLN A 100 -55.83 -60.28 -29.60
CA GLN A 100 -56.32 -59.03 -30.26
C GLN A 100 -57.87 -58.89 -30.09
N PRO A 101 -58.72 -58.20 -30.93
CA PRO A 101 -58.52 -57.22 -32.03
C PRO A 101 -59.49 -55.99 -32.11
N GLY A 102 -59.26 -55.10 -33.12
CA GLY A 102 -60.12 -53.98 -33.59
C GLY A 102 -59.42 -52.60 -33.48
N GLY A 103 -59.27 -51.74 -34.51
CA GLY A 103 -60.02 -51.44 -35.76
C GLY A 103 -60.96 -50.24 -35.49
N PHE A 104 -60.87 -49.04 -36.10
CA PHE A 104 -60.57 -48.56 -37.48
C PHE A 104 -59.88 -47.16 -37.44
N GLU A 105 -58.88 -46.85 -38.30
CA GLU A 105 -58.92 -46.06 -39.57
C GLU A 105 -59.38 -44.58 -39.46
N ASN A 106 -58.51 -43.58 -39.68
CA ASN A 106 -58.18 -42.84 -40.94
C ASN A 106 -58.88 -41.44 -40.94
N ASP A 107 -58.42 -40.36 -41.60
CA ASP A 107 -57.41 -40.21 -42.65
C ASP A 107 -56.76 -38.80 -42.68
N LYS A 108 -55.69 -38.61 -43.48
CA LYS A 108 -55.26 -37.29 -44.00
C LYS A 108 -55.77 -37.13 -45.44
N PRO A 109 -55.81 -35.89 -45.99
CA PRO A 109 -54.97 -35.67 -47.18
C PRO A 109 -54.31 -34.28 -47.27
N GLN A 110 -53.63 -34.04 -48.39
CA GLN A 110 -52.62 -32.99 -48.60
C GLN A 110 -53.15 -31.75 -49.34
N SER A 111 -52.41 -30.63 -49.20
CA SER A 111 -52.12 -29.56 -50.19
C SER A 111 -53.20 -29.08 -51.19
N LEU A 112 -53.30 -27.74 -51.38
CA LEU A 112 -52.75 -27.05 -52.57
C LEU A 112 -53.02 -25.51 -52.61
N PHE A 113 -52.08 -24.80 -53.25
CA PHE A 113 -52.23 -23.60 -54.10
C PHE A 113 -52.66 -22.18 -53.61
N ASN A 114 -51.68 -21.26 -53.76
CA ASN A 114 -51.66 -20.05 -54.62
C ASN A 114 -51.94 -18.62 -54.10
N ARG A 115 -51.07 -17.72 -54.63
CA ARG A 115 -51.14 -16.24 -54.80
C ARG A 115 -51.19 -15.38 -53.52
N CYS A 116 -50.24 -14.50 -53.19
CA CYS A 116 -49.34 -13.58 -53.94
C CYS A 116 -50.02 -12.32 -54.52
N LEU A 117 -49.58 -11.15 -54.04
CA LEU A 117 -49.13 -9.93 -54.76
C LEU A 117 -48.66 -8.90 -53.67
N HIS A 118 -47.36 -8.55 -53.58
CA HIS A 118 -46.69 -7.38 -54.21
C HIS A 118 -46.93 -6.03 -53.50
N ARG A 119 -45.97 -5.11 -53.29
CA ARG A 119 -44.58 -4.85 -53.78
C ARG A 119 -43.76 -4.17 -52.64
N LYS A 120 -42.43 -4.31 -52.48
CA LYS A 120 -41.31 -3.51 -53.07
C LYS A 120 -41.52 -1.98 -53.03
N ASN A 121 -40.56 -1.10 -52.70
CA ASN A 121 -39.08 -1.17 -52.56
C ASN A 121 -38.54 0.10 -51.82
N ALA A 122 -37.26 0.12 -51.39
CA ALA A 122 -36.21 1.19 -51.49
C ALA A 122 -36.59 2.71 -51.49
N SER A 123 -35.81 3.72 -51.03
CA SER A 123 -34.45 3.86 -50.43
C SER A 123 -34.07 5.37 -50.30
N VAL A 124 -32.91 5.70 -49.68
CA VAL A 124 -32.10 6.96 -49.81
C VAL A 124 -32.43 8.17 -48.90
N ASN A 125 -31.32 8.85 -48.53
CA ASN A 125 -31.08 10.04 -47.69
C ASN A 125 -31.84 11.34 -48.03
N SER A 126 -31.75 12.28 -47.09
CA SER A 126 -31.26 13.69 -47.21
C SER A 126 -32.15 14.77 -46.56
N GLU A 127 -31.44 15.76 -46.01
CA GLU A 127 -31.72 17.20 -45.77
C GLU A 127 -33.09 17.75 -46.26
N GLY A 128 -33.74 18.71 -45.60
CA GLY A 128 -33.39 19.56 -44.46
C GLY A 128 -34.45 20.67 -44.25
N ASP A 129 -34.12 21.67 -43.43
CA ASP A 129 -34.73 23.03 -43.33
C ASP A 129 -36.16 23.21 -42.74
N LEU A 130 -36.31 23.98 -41.64
CA LEU A 130 -36.72 25.43 -41.51
C LEU A 130 -38.27 25.60 -41.53
N GLU A 131 -39.00 26.54 -40.90
CA GLU A 131 -38.82 27.80 -40.11
C GLU A 131 -40.22 28.11 -39.44
N VAL A 132 -40.47 28.94 -38.40
CA VAL A 132 -39.69 29.60 -37.32
C VAL A 132 -40.65 30.14 -36.21
N GLU A 133 -40.11 30.89 -35.23
CA GLU A 133 -40.69 31.87 -34.27
C GLU A 133 -40.54 31.48 -32.76
N GLU A 134 -39.71 32.13 -31.92
CA GLU A 134 -39.39 33.57 -31.64
C GLU A 134 -40.45 34.26 -30.70
N ASP A 135 -40.13 35.16 -29.75
CA ASP A 135 -38.81 35.67 -29.34
C ASP A 135 -38.66 36.30 -27.92
N CYS A 136 -37.39 36.30 -27.46
CA CYS A 136 -36.55 37.34 -26.79
C CYS A 136 -36.90 38.25 -25.58
N TYR A 137 -35.76 38.80 -25.07
CA TYR A 137 -35.46 39.95 -24.18
C TYR A 137 -35.38 39.71 -22.65
N GLY A 138 -34.32 40.16 -21.94
CA GLY A 138 -33.08 40.84 -22.36
C GLY A 138 -32.12 41.21 -21.20
N HIS A 139 -30.83 41.43 -21.49
CA HIS A 139 -29.76 41.78 -20.53
C HIS A 139 -29.71 43.28 -20.10
N ARG A 140 -29.11 43.61 -18.93
CA ARG A 140 -27.77 44.29 -18.83
C ARG A 140 -27.32 44.79 -17.42
N HIS A 141 -26.00 44.64 -17.18
CA HIS A 141 -25.04 45.45 -16.39
C HIS A 141 -25.22 45.84 -14.90
N GLY A 142 -24.12 45.74 -14.16
CA GLY A 142 -23.83 46.49 -12.93
C GLY A 142 -22.64 45.90 -12.14
N ALA A 143 -21.63 46.70 -11.76
CA ALA A 143 -20.43 46.25 -11.04
C ALA A 143 -20.13 47.13 -9.80
N ALA A 144 -19.24 46.62 -8.92
CA ALA A 144 -18.41 47.32 -7.90
C ALA A 144 -18.64 46.96 -6.40
N ALA A 145 -17.59 46.34 -5.84
CA ALA A 145 -16.83 46.71 -4.63
C ALA A 145 -17.47 47.07 -3.25
N ASP A 146 -16.87 46.43 -2.23
CA ASP A 146 -16.35 46.99 -0.96
C ASP A 146 -17.21 47.27 0.32
N LEU A 147 -16.76 46.57 1.39
CA LEU A 147 -16.37 47.07 2.72
C LEU A 147 -17.38 47.33 3.89
N LEU A 148 -17.01 46.74 5.04
CA LEU A 148 -17.11 47.20 6.46
C LEU A 148 -18.40 47.07 7.31
N ASN A 149 -18.41 46.02 8.16
CA ASN A 149 -18.18 46.03 9.63
C ASN A 149 -19.05 46.85 10.65
N ARG A 150 -19.21 46.28 11.87
CA ARG A 150 -19.73 46.81 13.18
C ARG A 150 -21.26 46.92 13.39
N SER A 151 -21.91 46.16 14.27
CA SER A 151 -21.86 45.99 15.76
C SER A 151 -22.85 46.87 16.56
N ASP A 152 -23.35 46.32 17.68
CA ASP A 152 -24.08 46.98 18.81
C ASP A 152 -25.60 47.31 18.63
N ALA A 153 -26.50 47.24 19.62
CA ALA A 153 -26.46 46.65 20.98
C ALA A 153 -27.86 46.56 21.68
N VAL A 154 -28.02 45.56 22.59
CA VAL A 154 -28.72 45.57 23.93
C VAL A 154 -30.24 45.89 24.11
N GLY A 155 -30.93 44.96 24.82
CA GLY A 155 -32.07 45.20 25.75
C GLY A 155 -33.46 44.65 25.30
N GLY A 156 -34.33 44.07 26.15
CA GLY A 156 -34.27 43.61 27.55
C GLY A 156 -35.65 43.54 28.25
N ARG A 157 -35.95 42.46 29.01
CA ARG A 157 -37.17 42.24 29.88
C ARG A 157 -38.53 42.04 29.13
N VAL A 158 -39.60 41.43 29.66
CA VAL A 158 -39.90 40.73 30.94
C VAL A 158 -40.98 39.62 30.76
N SER A 159 -41.14 38.76 31.76
CA SER A 159 -42.02 37.58 31.88
C SER A 159 -43.51 37.83 32.19
N THR A 160 -44.41 36.90 31.78
CA THR A 160 -45.61 36.48 32.58
C THR A 160 -46.11 35.08 32.19
N GLY A 161 -46.59 34.31 33.18
CA GLY A 161 -47.53 33.19 33.03
C GLY A 161 -48.40 33.07 34.30
N PRO A 162 -49.54 32.34 34.30
CA PRO A 162 -50.01 31.76 35.57
C PRO A 162 -50.86 30.44 35.53
N ARG A 163 -50.59 29.54 36.51
CA ARG A 163 -51.56 28.71 37.33
C ARG A 163 -52.41 27.60 36.63
N HIS A 164 -52.92 26.53 37.28
CA HIS A 164 -52.73 25.84 38.59
C HIS A 164 -53.37 24.41 38.56
N SER A 165 -52.91 23.43 39.36
CA SER A 165 -53.66 22.67 40.42
C SER A 165 -53.46 21.12 40.31
N ALA A 166 -53.81 20.23 41.26
CA ALA A 166 -53.62 20.21 42.73
C ALA A 166 -53.94 18.82 43.37
N ALA A 167 -53.13 18.38 44.37
CA ALA A 167 -53.44 17.41 45.46
C ALA A 167 -53.68 15.90 45.08
N LEU A 168 -53.63 14.85 45.94
CA LEU A 168 -53.37 14.60 47.39
C LEU A 168 -53.08 13.06 47.57
N GLN A 169 -52.16 12.53 48.40
CA GLN A 169 -52.40 11.97 49.76
C GLN A 169 -51.13 11.23 50.34
N LYS A 170 -51.14 10.92 51.64
CA LYS A 170 -50.07 10.24 52.43
C LYS A 170 -50.50 8.84 52.94
N SER A 171 -49.53 7.98 53.29
CA SER A 171 -49.63 7.07 54.46
C SER A 171 -48.23 6.69 54.98
N SER A 172 -48.14 6.11 56.19
CA SER A 172 -46.89 5.93 56.96
C SER A 172 -46.99 4.85 58.06
N GLY A 173 -45.87 4.16 58.35
CA GLY A 173 -45.68 3.22 59.49
C GLY A 173 -46.01 1.75 59.18
N SER A 174 -45.52 0.74 59.91
CA SER A 174 -44.43 0.68 60.93
C SER A 174 -44.15 -0.80 61.32
N ASP A 175 -42.92 -1.08 61.74
CA ASP A 175 -42.32 -2.23 62.48
C ASP A 175 -43.11 -3.51 62.83
N GLU A 176 -42.47 -4.67 62.60
CA GLU A 176 -42.30 -5.88 63.46
C GLU A 176 -41.87 -7.08 62.56
N LYS A 177 -41.13 -8.13 62.94
CA LYS A 177 -40.14 -8.49 63.96
C LYS A 177 -39.71 -9.95 63.65
N ASP A 178 -38.44 -10.28 63.86
CA ASP A 178 -37.87 -11.60 64.21
C ASP A 178 -38.06 -12.78 63.19
N GLU A 179 -37.21 -13.82 63.08
CA GLU A 179 -36.18 -14.41 63.97
C GLU A 179 -35.13 -15.23 63.15
N GLU A 180 -33.87 -15.32 63.64
CA GLU A 180 -32.78 -16.32 63.40
C GLU A 180 -32.42 -16.85 61.96
N ASP A 181 -31.16 -17.23 61.62
CA ASP A 181 -30.28 -18.10 62.39
C ASP A 181 -28.74 -17.98 62.11
N THR A 182 -27.98 -18.18 63.19
CA THR A 182 -26.58 -18.58 63.46
C THR A 182 -25.31 -18.18 62.66
N TRP A 183 -24.24 -18.09 63.47
CA TRP A 183 -22.90 -17.56 63.25
C TRP A 183 -21.82 -18.49 62.63
N ARG A 184 -20.77 -17.84 62.11
CA ARG A 184 -19.42 -18.39 61.89
C ARG A 184 -18.72 -18.86 63.19
N ARG A 185 -17.89 -19.93 63.13
CA ARG A 185 -16.50 -19.93 63.70
C ARG A 185 -15.58 -21.12 63.30
N LYS A 186 -14.41 -20.74 62.74
CA LYS A 186 -13.05 -21.33 62.79
C LYS A 186 -12.82 -22.84 63.09
N HIS A 187 -12.04 -23.50 62.20
CA HIS A 187 -10.71 -24.15 62.41
C HIS A 187 -10.52 -25.35 61.43
N LYS A 188 -9.36 -25.89 61.04
CA LYS A 188 -7.91 -25.56 60.97
C LYS A 188 -7.16 -26.90 60.70
N LYS A 189 -6.35 -27.00 59.62
CA LYS A 189 -5.38 -28.12 59.33
C LYS A 189 -6.04 -29.48 58.95
N ARG A 190 -5.37 -30.46 58.28
CA ARG A 190 -3.91 -30.73 58.10
C ARG A 190 -3.59 -31.73 56.95
N GLY A 191 -2.38 -31.64 56.38
CA GLY A 191 -1.62 -32.75 55.74
C GLY A 191 -1.30 -32.58 54.23
N ARG A 192 -0.19 -33.07 53.67
CA ARG A 192 1.13 -33.53 54.19
C ARG A 192 2.13 -33.60 53.00
N CYS A 193 3.41 -33.21 53.17
CA CYS A 193 4.47 -33.34 52.13
C CYS A 193 5.15 -34.73 52.19
N PRO A 194 5.92 -35.19 51.15
CA PRO A 194 7.26 -34.71 50.76
C PRO A 194 7.37 -34.34 49.25
N ALA A 195 8.28 -33.52 48.70
CA ALA A 195 9.73 -33.25 48.88
C ALA A 195 10.68 -34.18 48.08
N ASN A 196 11.19 -33.69 46.93
CA ASN A 196 12.61 -33.78 46.50
C ASN A 196 12.89 -33.02 45.17
N THR A 197 14.02 -32.27 45.14
CA THR A 197 14.99 -31.98 44.04
C THR A 197 14.55 -31.96 42.56
N ASP A 198 14.93 -31.01 41.69
CA ASP A 198 16.15 -30.17 41.65
C ASP A 198 16.00 -28.82 40.88
N MET A 199 17.08 -28.01 40.89
CA MET A 199 17.28 -26.73 40.15
C MET A 199 17.38 -26.93 38.60
N ALA A 200 17.42 -25.94 37.70
CA ALA A 200 17.65 -24.48 37.77
C ALA A 200 16.91 -23.77 36.59
N ALA A 201 16.14 -22.70 36.84
CA ALA A 201 16.54 -21.29 36.68
C ALA A 201 16.91 -20.83 35.23
N GLY A 202 15.89 -20.37 34.49
CA GLY A 202 16.04 -19.40 33.41
C GLY A 202 15.34 -18.09 33.82
N HIS A 203 16.03 -16.95 33.72
CA HIS A 203 15.47 -15.63 34.04
C HIS A 203 15.47 -14.74 32.79
N LEU A 204 14.27 -14.40 32.32
CA LEU A 204 14.00 -13.27 31.45
C LEU A 204 13.34 -12.18 32.30
N LEU A 205 13.91 -10.97 32.28
CA LEU A 205 13.37 -9.81 32.99
C LEU A 205 12.53 -8.98 32.03
N THR A 206 11.24 -8.83 32.35
CA THR A 206 10.32 -7.90 31.68
C THR A 206 9.83 -6.90 32.71
N GLU A 207 10.38 -5.69 32.72
CA GLU A 207 9.88 -4.62 33.59
C GLU A 207 8.71 -3.89 32.91
N HIS A 208 7.51 -4.04 33.50
CA HIS A 208 6.37 -3.15 33.25
C HIS A 208 6.40 -1.99 34.22
N PHE A 209 6.10 -0.77 33.75
CA PHE A 209 5.78 0.37 34.61
C PHE A 209 4.45 1.03 34.20
N SER A 210 3.49 0.95 35.12
CA SER A 210 2.26 1.73 35.28
C SER A 210 1.97 1.71 36.79
N GLY A 211 1.49 2.76 37.47
CA GLY A 211 1.18 4.12 37.08
C GLY A 211 0.66 4.90 38.32
N ASP A 212 0.23 6.13 38.08
CA ASP A 212 -0.65 6.95 38.93
C ASP A 212 -0.14 7.68 40.19
N VAL A 213 -0.91 8.74 40.46
CA VAL A 213 -0.69 9.88 41.35
C VAL A 213 -1.97 10.06 42.16
N LEU A 214 -1.87 10.44 43.45
CA LEU A 214 -2.76 11.44 44.06
C LEU A 214 -2.22 11.92 45.41
N ALA A 215 -2.64 13.12 45.82
CA ALA A 215 -1.98 13.92 46.85
C ALA A 215 -2.75 14.03 48.18
N ALA A 216 -2.04 14.30 49.28
CA ALA A 216 -2.61 14.87 50.50
C ALA A 216 -1.59 15.75 51.25
N ASN A 217 -2.09 16.73 52.00
CA ASN A 217 -1.32 17.84 52.58
C ASN A 217 -0.97 17.64 54.08
N ALA A 218 -0.13 18.56 54.58
CA ALA A 218 -0.06 19.06 55.98
C ALA A 218 0.82 18.37 57.06
N ARG A 219 2.02 18.96 57.24
CA ARG A 219 2.55 19.61 58.48
C ARG A 219 2.47 18.92 59.87
N ARG A 220 3.70 18.72 60.41
CA ARG A 220 4.21 19.07 61.78
C ARG A 220 3.62 18.45 63.05
N THR A 221 4.48 17.73 63.78
CA THR A 221 4.89 17.90 65.22
C THR A 221 6.08 16.92 65.49
N SER A 222 7.31 17.33 65.85
CA SER A 222 7.86 17.68 67.20
C SER A 222 7.77 16.52 68.22
N LEU A 223 8.76 16.10 69.04
CA LEU A 223 10.08 16.61 69.49
C LEU A 223 11.11 15.42 69.51
N LEU A 224 12.43 15.51 69.79
CA LEU A 224 13.18 16.04 70.96
C LEU A 224 14.67 16.34 70.63
N SER A 225 15.36 17.05 71.54
CA SER A 225 16.71 17.62 71.36
C SER A 225 17.59 17.44 72.60
N ALA A 226 18.90 17.28 72.40
CA ALA A 226 20.01 17.67 73.29
C ALA A 226 21.34 17.60 72.50
N GLY A 227 22.29 18.53 72.54
CA GLY A 227 22.31 19.88 73.11
C GLY A 227 23.55 20.68 72.63
N GLN A 228 23.46 22.02 72.67
CA GLN A 228 24.43 23.05 73.13
C GLN A 228 25.98 22.83 72.95
N VAL A 229 26.84 23.83 72.65
CA VAL A 229 26.69 25.32 72.74
C VAL A 229 27.79 26.11 71.96
N GLN A 230 27.46 27.35 71.55
CA GLN A 230 28.30 28.54 71.16
C GLN A 230 29.36 28.42 70.03
N GLY A 231 29.64 29.46 69.22
CA GLY A 231 29.15 30.86 69.23
C GLY A 231 29.32 31.57 67.86
N GLY A 232 28.86 32.84 67.75
CA GLY A 232 28.78 33.61 66.47
C GLY A 232 30.06 34.38 66.08
N SER A 233 30.06 35.43 65.23
CA SER A 233 29.02 36.04 64.37
C SER A 233 29.64 37.15 63.47
N TYR A 234 28.98 37.50 62.35
CA TYR A 234 29.13 38.74 61.53
C TYR A 234 30.37 38.98 60.64
N ALA A 235 30.15 38.83 59.33
CA ALA A 235 30.45 39.73 58.20
C ALA A 235 31.58 40.78 58.24
N ALA A 236 32.48 40.73 57.23
CA ALA A 236 32.69 41.80 56.23
C ALA A 236 33.56 41.32 55.02
N VAL A 237 33.36 41.96 53.86
CA VAL A 237 34.01 41.74 52.53
C VAL A 237 35.04 42.91 52.35
N PRO A 238 36.25 42.81 51.73
CA PRO A 238 36.35 42.64 50.26
C PRO A 238 37.66 42.11 49.57
N THR A 239 37.47 41.75 48.29
CA THR A 239 38.36 41.90 47.09
C THR A 239 39.81 41.38 47.00
N SER A 240 39.99 40.55 45.96
CA SER A 240 41.08 40.52 44.94
C SER A 240 42.51 40.14 45.34
N GLY A 241 43.04 39.13 44.65
CA GLY A 241 44.43 38.66 44.76
C GLY A 241 44.73 37.56 43.73
N ASP A 242 45.13 37.98 42.54
CA ASP A 242 45.41 37.12 41.37
C ASP A 242 46.65 36.24 41.57
N ARG A 243 46.60 34.94 41.21
CA ARG A 243 47.76 34.19 40.67
C ARG A 243 47.42 32.82 40.08
N LYS A 244 47.63 32.75 38.76
CA LYS A 244 47.65 31.59 37.84
C LYS A 244 48.25 30.30 38.43
N ASN A 245 47.67 29.15 38.03
CA ASN A 245 48.46 27.95 37.78
C ASN A 245 48.00 27.22 36.50
N ARG A 246 48.91 26.56 35.79
CA ARG A 246 48.76 26.20 34.35
C ARG A 246 48.09 24.83 34.13
N ASN A 247 47.43 24.70 32.98
CA ASN A 247 46.79 23.48 32.47
C ASN A 247 47.72 22.25 32.44
N LYS A 248 47.13 21.08 32.71
CA LYS A 248 47.45 19.83 31.99
C LYS A 248 46.29 19.55 31.03
N PRO A 249 46.53 19.26 29.73
CA PRO A 249 45.45 18.91 28.82
C PRO A 249 44.95 17.49 29.12
N ALA A 250 43.64 17.35 29.36
CA ALA A 250 43.00 16.05 29.33
C ALA A 250 42.86 15.57 27.88
N ARG A 251 42.93 14.24 27.68
CA ARG A 251 42.79 13.55 26.37
C ARG A 251 41.75 14.20 25.46
N GLY A 252 42.12 14.42 24.20
CA GLY A 252 41.25 15.04 23.20
C GLY A 252 39.90 14.33 23.10
N LYS A 253 38.83 15.10 23.31
CA LYS A 253 37.48 14.67 22.90
C LYS A 253 37.45 14.68 21.37
N LYS A 254 36.96 13.59 20.75
CA LYS A 254 36.62 13.60 19.33
C LYS A 254 35.65 14.75 19.05
N LYS A 255 35.80 15.44 17.92
CA LYS A 255 34.84 16.46 17.50
C LYS A 255 33.51 15.76 17.19
N SER A 256 32.42 16.23 17.78
CA SER A 256 31.08 15.73 17.45
C SER A 256 30.73 16.14 16.02
N ILE A 257 30.21 15.19 15.25
CA ILE A 257 29.78 15.39 13.85
C ILE A 257 28.34 15.90 13.83
N PHE A 258 27.50 15.33 14.68
CA PHE A 258 26.11 15.75 14.86
C PHE A 258 25.95 16.67 16.08
N GLU A 259 24.88 17.48 16.05
CA GLU A 259 24.49 18.29 17.20
C GLU A 259 23.79 17.42 18.25
N ALA A 260 24.14 17.61 19.53
CA ALA A 260 23.45 16.98 20.64
C ALA A 260 21.96 17.38 20.65
N TYR A 261 21.06 16.44 20.96
CA TYR A 261 19.64 16.75 21.03
C TYR A 261 19.31 17.69 22.21
N MET A 262 18.30 18.53 22.04
CA MET A 262 17.78 19.39 23.10
C MET A 262 17.16 18.58 24.25
N SER A 263 17.04 19.20 25.43
CA SER A 263 16.28 18.62 26.55
C SER A 263 14.78 18.55 26.21
N LYS A 264 14.04 17.64 26.86
CA LYS A 264 12.58 17.52 26.65
C LYS A 264 11.84 18.78 27.11
N GLU A 265 12.39 19.41 28.14
CA GLU A 265 11.90 20.63 28.77
C GLU A 265 12.02 21.82 27.80
N ASP A 266 13.19 22.00 27.18
CA ASP A 266 13.42 23.05 26.19
C ASP A 266 12.61 22.83 24.91
N VAL A 267 12.44 21.57 24.49
CA VAL A 267 11.58 21.20 23.35
C VAL A 267 10.13 21.55 23.64
N SER A 268 9.60 21.14 24.81
CA SER A 268 8.22 21.47 25.20
C SER A 268 8.00 22.98 25.32
N ALA A 269 8.96 23.70 25.88
CA ALA A 269 8.89 25.16 26.02
C ALA A 269 8.99 25.87 24.66
N GLY A 270 9.88 25.44 23.77
CA GLY A 270 10.05 26.00 22.43
C GLY A 270 8.86 25.75 21.50
N LEU A 271 8.24 24.56 21.57
CA LEU A 271 6.99 24.27 20.88
C LEU A 271 5.83 25.15 21.38
N LYS A 272 5.70 25.33 22.70
CA LYS A 272 4.68 26.23 23.30
C LYS A 272 4.88 27.70 22.94
N ARG A 273 6.11 28.15 22.69
CA ARG A 273 6.42 29.52 22.21
C ARG A 273 6.34 29.68 20.69
N GLY A 274 6.17 28.59 19.93
CA GLY A 274 6.20 28.63 18.46
C GLY A 274 7.60 28.84 17.85
N GLU A 275 8.67 28.74 18.65
CA GLU A 275 10.06 28.84 18.19
C GLU A 275 10.55 27.55 17.51
N LEU A 276 9.90 26.44 17.83
CA LEU A 276 10.17 25.12 17.28
C LEU A 276 8.94 24.62 16.54
N ILE A 277 9.18 23.81 15.49
CA ILE A 277 8.14 23.22 14.65
C ILE A 277 8.26 21.71 14.72
N GLN A 278 7.15 21.00 14.91
CA GLN A 278 7.09 19.54 14.86
C GLN A 278 6.47 19.05 13.56
N GLY A 279 6.91 17.90 13.05
CA GLY A 279 6.30 17.25 11.89
C GLY A 279 6.93 15.91 11.51
N PRO A 280 6.28 15.11 10.67
CA PRO A 280 6.84 13.86 10.14
C PRO A 280 7.94 14.16 9.10
N LEU A 281 9.10 13.54 9.28
CA LEU A 281 10.25 13.70 8.39
C LEU A 281 10.11 12.85 7.11
N ARG A 282 10.32 13.47 5.95
CA ARG A 282 10.33 12.80 4.64
C ARG A 282 11.71 12.95 4.00
N ILE A 283 12.42 11.84 3.76
CA ILE A 283 13.75 11.84 3.12
C ILE A 283 13.56 11.57 1.62
N ASN A 284 14.23 12.34 0.76
CA ASN A 284 14.20 12.13 -0.69
C ASN A 284 14.95 10.82 -1.04
N PRO A 285 14.29 9.80 -1.63
CA PRO A 285 14.94 8.52 -1.93
C PRO A 285 15.97 8.59 -3.06
N LYS A 286 15.88 9.60 -3.96
CA LYS A 286 16.86 9.80 -5.05
C LYS A 286 18.07 10.62 -4.59
N LYS A 287 17.86 11.57 -3.68
CA LYS A 287 18.90 12.45 -3.12
C LYS A 287 18.81 12.43 -1.59
N TYR A 288 19.38 11.40 -0.96
CA TYR A 288 19.23 11.16 0.48
C TYR A 288 19.77 12.28 1.40
N HIS A 289 20.53 13.24 0.86
CA HIS A 289 20.94 14.44 1.59
C HIS A 289 19.80 15.46 1.75
N GLU A 290 18.76 15.40 0.92
CA GLU A 290 17.58 16.25 1.01
C GLU A 290 16.50 15.60 1.88
N ALA A 291 16.00 16.34 2.89
CA ALA A 291 14.82 15.95 3.64
C ALA A 291 13.88 17.13 3.86
N PHE A 292 12.63 16.83 4.21
CA PHE A 292 11.53 17.78 4.29
C PHE A 292 10.63 17.48 5.48
N ILE A 293 10.05 18.50 6.11
CA ILE A 293 8.88 18.35 6.98
C ILE A 293 7.72 19.22 6.45
N PRO A 294 6.46 18.79 6.64
CA PRO A 294 5.30 19.65 6.36
C PRO A 294 5.36 20.96 7.16
N SER A 295 5.04 22.08 6.51
CA SER A 295 4.90 23.37 7.21
C SER A 295 3.54 23.46 7.91
N PRO A 296 3.44 23.94 9.16
CA PRO A 296 2.16 24.11 9.86
C PRO A 296 1.16 25.05 9.17
N ASP A 297 1.65 25.97 8.33
CA ASP A 297 0.82 26.89 7.54
C ASP A 297 0.35 26.31 6.19
N GLY A 298 0.72 25.07 5.87
CA GLY A 298 0.29 24.38 4.64
C GLY A 298 0.87 24.95 3.34
N THR A 299 1.82 25.88 3.40
CA THR A 299 2.30 26.63 2.21
C THR A 299 3.32 25.84 1.37
N ARG A 300 4.52 25.62 1.90
CA ARG A 300 5.61 24.83 1.28
C ARG A 300 6.37 24.11 2.39
N ASP A 301 6.70 22.85 2.19
CA ASP A 301 7.49 22.06 3.14
C ASP A 301 8.83 22.74 3.47
N ILE A 302 9.19 22.65 4.75
CA ILE A 302 10.43 23.18 5.31
C ILE A 302 11.56 22.24 4.91
N PHE A 303 12.61 22.78 4.31
CA PHE A 303 13.75 22.02 3.81
C PHE A 303 14.77 21.76 4.93
N ILE A 304 15.33 20.55 4.95
CA ILE A 304 16.39 20.12 5.84
C ILE A 304 17.59 19.76 4.95
N ASP A 305 18.64 20.58 5.04
CA ASP A 305 19.78 20.52 4.12
C ASP A 305 20.91 19.66 4.68
N GLY A 306 21.10 18.48 4.10
CA GLY A 306 22.17 17.56 4.46
C GLY A 306 21.89 16.67 5.67
N VAL A 307 22.67 15.60 5.78
CA VAL A 307 22.52 14.56 6.83
C VAL A 307 22.80 15.13 8.23
N VAL A 308 23.71 16.11 8.35
CA VAL A 308 24.03 16.77 9.63
C VAL A 308 22.83 17.57 10.14
N ALA A 309 22.17 18.39 9.31
CA ALA A 309 20.97 19.12 9.70
C ALA A 309 19.77 18.19 9.97
N ARG A 310 19.72 17.01 9.33
CA ARG A 310 18.76 15.94 9.65
C ARG A 310 19.00 15.31 11.02
N ASN A 311 20.18 15.48 11.60
CA ASN A 311 20.56 15.05 12.95
C ASN A 311 20.05 13.64 13.31
N ARG A 312 20.53 12.65 12.55
CA ARG A 312 20.34 11.21 12.81
C ARG A 312 18.88 10.69 12.79
N ALA A 313 17.91 11.54 12.42
CA ALA A 313 16.53 11.14 12.22
C ALA A 313 16.35 10.32 10.93
N LEU A 314 15.37 9.40 10.95
CA LEU A 314 15.05 8.49 9.85
C LEU A 314 13.71 8.86 9.19
N ASN A 315 13.48 8.34 7.99
CA ASN A 315 12.26 8.61 7.24
C ASN A 315 11.00 8.15 8.00
N GLY A 316 10.03 9.04 8.17
CA GLY A 316 8.77 8.81 8.89
C GLY A 316 8.78 9.24 10.36
N ASP A 317 9.95 9.48 10.97
CA ASP A 317 10.03 9.92 12.37
C ASP A 317 9.32 11.26 12.60
N ILE A 318 8.68 11.42 13.77
CA ILE A 318 8.15 12.71 14.21
C ILE A 318 9.30 13.49 14.84
N VAL A 319 9.76 14.52 14.14
CA VAL A 319 10.91 15.34 14.52
C VAL A 319 10.48 16.73 14.97
N VAL A 320 11.35 17.37 15.75
CA VAL A 320 11.25 18.81 16.06
C VAL A 320 12.42 19.51 15.41
N VAL A 321 12.12 20.60 14.71
CA VAL A 321 13.10 21.42 14.00
C VAL A 321 13.12 22.84 14.53
N ARG A 322 14.29 23.47 14.42
CA ARG A 322 14.47 24.91 14.58
C ARG A 322 14.72 25.53 13.21
N LEU A 323 13.94 26.55 12.84
CA LEU A 323 14.19 27.33 11.63
C LEU A 323 15.58 27.99 11.72
N LEU A 324 16.31 27.98 10.60
CA LEU A 324 17.54 28.75 10.47
C LEU A 324 17.21 30.23 10.22
N PRO A 325 18.15 31.17 10.46
CA PRO A 325 18.03 32.56 10.04
C PRO A 325 17.70 32.68 8.54
N ARG A 326 16.99 33.75 8.15
CA ARG A 326 16.52 33.97 6.76
C ARG A 326 17.66 33.97 5.74
N GLU A 327 18.84 34.39 6.16
CA GLU A 327 20.08 34.42 5.39
C GLU A 327 20.57 33.02 4.99
N GLN A 328 20.12 31.97 5.68
CA GLN A 328 20.47 30.57 5.46
C GLN A 328 19.33 29.78 4.80
N TRP A 329 18.27 30.46 4.33
CA TRP A 329 17.17 29.82 3.60
C TRP A 329 17.58 29.52 2.16
N LYS A 330 17.28 28.31 1.68
CA LYS A 330 17.64 27.86 0.33
C LYS A 330 16.96 28.76 -0.70
N VAL A 331 17.77 29.46 -1.50
CA VAL A 331 17.28 30.27 -2.62
C VAL A 331 16.79 29.33 -3.72
N ILE A 332 15.49 29.38 -3.99
CA ILE A 332 14.87 28.71 -5.12
C ILE A 332 15.10 29.61 -6.32
N LYS A 333 15.97 29.17 -7.23
CA LYS A 333 16.10 29.81 -8.54
C LYS A 333 14.72 29.77 -9.24
N PRO A 334 14.23 30.86 -9.85
CA PRO A 334 13.08 30.77 -10.75
C PRO A 334 13.41 29.76 -11.85
N ASP A 335 12.44 28.92 -12.18
CA ASP A 335 12.66 27.72 -13.00
C ASP A 335 13.23 28.06 -14.39
N GLY A 336 14.47 27.64 -14.64
CA GLY A 336 15.26 28.18 -15.74
C GLY A 336 16.76 27.89 -15.66
N GLY A 337 17.17 26.73 -15.14
CA GLY A 337 18.58 26.33 -15.18
C GLY A 337 18.99 25.32 -14.12
N ASP A 338 18.67 24.04 -14.38
CA ASP A 338 19.40 22.92 -13.79
C ASP A 338 20.82 22.90 -14.39
N LYS A 339 21.69 23.74 -13.82
CA LYS A 339 23.12 23.41 -13.75
C LYS A 339 23.36 22.69 -12.44
N GLU A 340 23.24 21.36 -12.48
CA GLU A 340 24.08 20.55 -11.60
C GLU A 340 25.53 20.84 -11.98
N THR A 341 26.37 21.04 -10.97
CA THR A 341 27.74 21.51 -11.17
C THR A 341 28.60 20.40 -11.77
N GLU A 342 29.07 20.64 -12.99
CA GLU A 342 30.15 19.88 -13.63
C GLU A 342 31.34 19.76 -12.65
N ALA A 343 31.75 18.53 -12.34
CA ALA A 343 33.07 18.31 -11.79
C ALA A 343 34.08 18.55 -12.93
N THR A 344 34.89 19.59 -12.81
CA THR A 344 35.99 19.86 -13.74
C THR A 344 37.03 18.76 -13.62
N HIS A 345 37.01 17.82 -14.57
CA HIS A 345 38.16 16.99 -14.87
C HIS A 345 39.21 17.87 -15.57
N GLU A 346 40.22 18.32 -14.83
CA GLU A 346 41.49 18.70 -15.44
C GLU A 346 42.18 17.42 -15.93
N SER A 347 42.39 17.31 -17.24
CA SER A 347 43.23 16.29 -17.85
C SER A 347 44.26 16.97 -18.75
N ASP A 348 45.38 17.38 -18.14
CA ASP A 348 46.57 17.77 -18.88
C ASP A 348 47.18 16.54 -19.57
N VAL A 349 47.13 16.50 -20.91
CA VAL A 349 48.06 15.70 -21.73
C VAL A 349 48.42 16.51 -22.98
N PRO A 350 49.71 16.69 -23.33
CA PRO A 350 50.11 17.50 -24.48
C PRO A 350 49.77 16.87 -25.84
N GLU A 351 49.50 17.71 -26.86
CA GLU A 351 49.49 17.28 -28.26
C GLU A 351 50.91 16.98 -28.77
N ASP A 352 51.08 15.89 -29.52
CA ASP A 352 51.99 15.89 -30.68
C ASP A 352 51.65 14.81 -31.75
N MET A 353 51.33 15.29 -32.96
CA MET A 353 51.66 14.77 -34.31
C MET A 353 51.35 13.32 -34.76
N LEU A 354 50.40 13.24 -35.72
CA LEU A 354 50.35 12.41 -36.96
C LEU A 354 50.56 10.88 -36.96
N GLY A 355 49.59 10.13 -37.53
CA GLY A 355 49.92 8.93 -38.32
C GLY A 355 48.88 7.80 -38.51
N THR A 356 48.06 7.89 -39.58
CA THR A 356 47.61 6.77 -40.45
C THR A 356 46.65 5.67 -39.90
N TRP A 357 45.91 5.04 -40.84
CA TRP A 357 44.69 4.22 -40.65
C TRP A 357 44.95 2.71 -40.85
N ALA A 358 44.50 1.84 -39.93
CA ALA A 358 44.14 0.42 -40.17
C ALA A 358 43.47 -0.25 -38.92
N PRO A 359 42.54 -1.22 -39.07
CA PRO A 359 41.63 -1.63 -38.00
C PRO A 359 42.09 -2.84 -37.15
N ARG A 360 41.56 -2.97 -35.92
CA ARG A 360 41.61 -4.21 -35.12
C ARG A 360 40.30 -4.54 -34.39
N GLU A 361 39.79 -5.72 -34.74
CA GLU A 361 39.21 -6.79 -33.93
C GLU A 361 38.45 -6.48 -32.61
N ALA A 362 37.29 -7.12 -32.50
CA ALA A 362 36.39 -7.01 -31.36
C ALA A 362 36.95 -7.65 -30.07
N ALA A 363 36.92 -6.88 -28.98
CA ALA A 363 37.05 -7.37 -27.61
C ALA A 363 35.77 -7.04 -26.81
N LYS A 364 35.37 -7.95 -25.93
CA LYS A 364 34.16 -7.82 -25.10
C LYS A 364 34.29 -6.64 -24.14
N GLY A 365 33.25 -5.80 -24.06
CA GLY A 365 33.10 -4.78 -23.02
C GLY A 365 31.75 -4.94 -22.33
N ASP A 366 31.75 -5.07 -21.00
CA ASP A 366 30.52 -5.10 -20.20
C ASP A 366 29.84 -3.74 -20.20
N ALA A 367 28.62 -3.68 -20.76
CA ALA A 367 27.81 -2.46 -20.77
C ALA A 367 27.24 -2.20 -19.37
N LYS A 368 27.89 -1.31 -18.60
CA LYS A 368 27.37 -0.81 -17.32
C LYS A 368 26.10 0.00 -17.56
N SER A 369 24.97 -0.46 -17.04
CA SER A 369 23.70 0.27 -17.03
C SER A 369 23.78 1.48 -16.06
N PRO A 370 23.26 2.67 -16.41
CA PRO A 370 23.49 3.90 -15.65
C PRO A 370 22.60 4.09 -14.40
N ASP A 371 21.85 3.07 -13.97
CA ASP A 371 21.12 3.08 -12.69
C ASP A 371 22.07 2.94 -11.46
N VAL A 372 23.39 2.91 -11.70
CA VAL A 372 24.42 3.08 -10.67
C VAL A 372 24.50 4.54 -10.26
N ILE A 373 23.88 4.89 -9.13
CA ILE A 373 24.17 6.14 -8.42
C ILE A 373 25.67 6.14 -8.12
N ILE A 374 26.39 7.13 -8.65
CA ILE A 374 27.84 7.27 -8.50
C ILE A 374 28.19 7.25 -7.00
N GLU A 375 29.04 6.31 -6.61
CA GLU A 375 29.62 6.27 -5.28
C GLU A 375 30.54 7.49 -5.12
N ALA A 376 30.03 8.53 -4.46
CA ALA A 376 30.88 9.59 -3.94
C ALA A 376 31.81 8.96 -2.89
N GLN A 377 33.07 8.76 -3.28
CA GLN A 377 34.13 8.32 -2.41
C GLN A 377 34.29 9.34 -1.28
N PHE A 378 34.17 8.88 -0.05
CA PHE A 378 34.90 9.49 1.05
C PHE A 378 36.25 8.77 1.06
N ASP A 379 37.29 9.45 0.59
CA ASP A 379 38.65 8.95 0.74
C ASP A 379 39.01 8.95 2.24
N ASP A 380 39.43 7.78 2.73
CA ASP A 380 40.04 7.63 4.06
C ASP A 380 41.49 8.13 3.97
N ASP A 381 41.70 9.44 4.09
CA ASP A 381 43.04 10.02 4.29
C ASP A 381 42.97 11.24 5.23
N ASP A 382 43.16 10.99 6.54
CA ASP A 382 43.33 12.05 7.54
C ASP A 382 44.17 11.52 8.74
N ALA A 383 45.48 11.31 8.50
CA ALA A 383 46.44 10.94 9.53
C ALA A 383 47.79 11.67 9.39
N GLU A 384 48.12 12.42 10.43
CA GLU A 384 49.45 12.96 10.78
C GLU A 384 50.09 14.02 9.86
N HIS A 385 49.97 15.28 10.28
CA HIS A 385 51.05 16.26 10.14
C HIS A 385 51.49 16.79 11.51
N GLY A 386 52.73 16.50 11.88
CA GLY A 386 53.44 17.16 12.97
C GLY A 386 53.98 18.53 12.52
N GLN A 387 54.14 19.43 13.48
CA GLN A 387 54.81 20.72 13.33
C GLN A 387 56.28 20.53 12.91
N ASP A 388 57.00 21.47 12.28
CA ASP A 388 57.16 22.89 12.68
C ASP A 388 57.76 23.76 11.54
N HIS A 389 57.90 25.07 11.83
CA HIS A 389 58.69 26.08 11.09
C HIS A 389 58.17 26.62 9.74
N LEU A 390 57.39 27.72 9.79
CA LEU A 390 57.89 29.08 9.49
C LEU A 390 56.71 30.09 9.49
N GLN A 391 56.47 30.70 10.64
CA GLN A 391 55.56 31.85 10.75
C GLN A 391 56.19 32.93 11.63
N ASP A 392 57.13 33.67 11.05
CA ASP A 392 57.55 34.97 11.55
C ASP A 392 57.90 35.87 10.35
N THR A 393 57.56 37.15 10.45
CA THR A 393 57.19 38.04 9.32
C THR A 393 55.91 37.59 8.57
N LEU A 394 54.94 38.45 8.24
CA LEU A 394 54.93 39.92 8.18
C LEU A 394 53.58 40.47 8.68
N ALA A 395 53.57 41.21 9.79
CA ALA A 395 52.41 41.94 10.28
C ALA A 395 52.82 43.33 10.80
N ARG A 396 52.97 44.27 9.85
CA ARG A 396 53.26 45.72 9.90
C ARG A 396 53.37 46.12 8.41
N ASP A 397 52.78 47.18 7.86
CA ASP A 397 52.32 48.44 8.45
C ASP A 397 51.07 49.05 7.77
N ILE A 398 50.24 49.69 8.60
CA ILE A 398 49.75 51.09 8.50
C ILE A 398 49.27 51.64 7.12
N LYS A 399 47.94 51.62 6.94
CA LYS A 399 47.03 52.80 6.91
C LYS A 399 47.24 53.96 5.88
N THR A 400 46.08 54.39 5.36
CA THR A 400 45.60 55.78 5.08
C THR A 400 45.66 56.40 3.66
N LEU A 401 44.55 57.09 3.33
CA LEU A 401 44.30 58.14 2.30
C LEU A 401 44.10 57.69 0.84
N SER A 402 43.34 58.37 -0.05
CA SER A 402 42.01 59.05 0.00
C SER A 402 41.90 60.08 -1.16
N LEU A 403 40.90 59.91 -2.04
CA LEU A 403 40.21 60.91 -2.88
C LEU A 403 40.92 61.70 -4.03
N ASP A 404 40.28 61.60 -5.21
CA ASP A 404 39.79 62.67 -6.11
C ASP A 404 40.59 63.35 -7.27
N THR A 405 39.77 63.81 -8.24
CA THR A 405 39.93 64.84 -9.30
C THR A 405 40.51 64.52 -10.70
N ALA A 406 39.60 64.19 -11.63
CA ALA A 406 39.06 65.03 -12.74
C ALA A 406 39.90 65.52 -13.97
N GLU A 407 39.14 65.74 -15.07
CA GLU A 407 39.41 66.50 -16.32
C GLU A 407 40.20 65.84 -17.50
N LYS A 408 39.99 66.13 -18.81
CA LYS A 408 38.84 66.59 -19.66
C LYS A 408 39.25 66.61 -21.17
N VAL A 409 38.28 66.66 -22.11
CA VAL A 409 38.36 67.17 -23.54
C VAL A 409 38.72 66.23 -24.74
N LYS A 410 37.65 65.84 -25.48
CA LYS A 410 37.38 65.87 -26.95
C LYS A 410 38.39 65.43 -28.07
N ALA A 411 37.91 64.49 -28.90
CA ALA A 411 37.52 64.63 -30.34
C ALA A 411 38.22 63.79 -31.46
N ALA A 412 37.34 63.15 -32.27
CA ALA A 412 37.41 62.81 -33.71
C ALA A 412 38.39 61.74 -34.23
N GLY A 413 37.86 60.83 -35.08
CA GLY A 413 38.63 59.88 -35.90
C GLY A 413 37.83 58.62 -36.26
N MET A 414 37.80 58.21 -37.54
CA MET A 414 37.03 57.07 -38.05
C MET A 414 37.89 55.78 -38.17
N GLY A 415 37.27 54.61 -38.00
CA GLY A 415 37.58 53.41 -38.79
C GLY A 415 38.16 52.17 -38.09
N ALA A 416 37.77 51.01 -38.63
CA ALA A 416 38.38 49.67 -38.52
C ALA A 416 38.29 48.84 -37.21
N VAL A 417 37.32 47.91 -37.21
CA VAL A 417 37.43 46.46 -36.90
C VAL A 417 38.67 45.96 -36.12
N HIS A 418 38.48 45.51 -34.86
CA HIS A 418 38.73 44.10 -34.44
C HIS A 418 38.44 43.80 -32.95
N ARG A 419 37.95 42.57 -32.70
CA ARG A 419 38.09 41.72 -31.49
C ARG A 419 38.08 42.41 -30.11
N THR A 420 36.90 42.43 -29.48
CA THR A 420 36.73 42.61 -28.03
C THR A 420 37.28 41.40 -27.25
N LYS A 421 38.11 41.66 -26.23
CA LYS A 421 38.34 40.70 -25.13
C LYS A 421 37.11 40.71 -24.22
N GLN A 422 36.75 39.56 -23.66
CA GLN A 422 35.73 39.48 -22.61
C GLN A 422 36.35 39.92 -21.28
N GLU A 423 35.67 40.81 -20.56
CA GLU A 423 35.91 41.05 -19.14
C GLU A 423 35.15 40.02 -18.30
N GLU A 424 35.78 39.51 -17.25
CA GLU A 424 35.14 38.59 -16.31
C GLU A 424 34.18 39.35 -15.38
N VAL A 425 32.92 38.91 -15.34
CA VAL A 425 31.93 39.41 -14.36
C VAL A 425 31.87 38.45 -13.18
N PRO A 426 32.14 38.88 -11.94
CA PRO A 426 32.05 38.01 -10.77
C PRO A 426 30.59 37.64 -10.47
N LYS A 427 30.30 36.34 -10.40
CA LYS A 427 28.97 35.81 -10.00
C LYS A 427 28.74 36.01 -8.51
N ALA A 428 28.28 37.20 -8.11
CA ALA A 428 27.66 37.40 -6.81
C ALA A 428 26.29 36.70 -6.78
N THR A 429 26.09 35.77 -5.85
CA THR A 429 24.74 35.30 -5.48
C THR A 429 23.94 36.46 -4.87
N PRO A 430 22.67 36.67 -5.26
CA PRO A 430 21.87 37.75 -4.71
C PRO A 430 21.62 37.54 -3.19
N ASP A 431 21.70 38.62 -2.41
CA ASP A 431 21.47 38.59 -0.96
C ASP A 431 20.03 38.09 -0.65
N PRO A 432 19.85 36.97 0.10
CA PRO A 432 18.55 36.46 0.50
C PRO A 432 17.66 37.47 1.26
N LYS A 433 18.25 38.53 1.83
CA LYS A 433 17.51 39.62 2.48
C LYS A 433 16.68 40.47 1.51
N LEU A 434 17.11 40.55 0.24
CA LEU A 434 16.47 41.38 -0.79
C LEU A 434 15.54 40.58 -1.72
N LEU A 435 15.53 39.25 -1.61
CA LEU A 435 14.66 38.39 -2.42
C LEU A 435 13.25 38.28 -1.82
N PRO A 436 12.19 38.49 -2.63
CA PRO A 436 10.81 38.20 -2.21
C PRO A 436 10.61 36.75 -1.78
N ASP A 437 9.82 36.53 -0.72
CA ASP A 437 9.63 35.24 -0.05
C ASP A 437 9.25 34.06 -0.98
N LYS A 438 8.63 34.34 -2.14
CA LYS A 438 8.33 33.34 -3.18
C LYS A 438 9.56 32.58 -3.69
N PHE A 439 10.74 33.22 -3.69
CA PHE A 439 12.03 32.65 -4.12
C PHE A 439 12.85 32.04 -2.98
N LEU A 440 12.34 32.01 -1.76
CA LEU A 440 13.01 31.38 -0.62
C LEU A 440 12.26 30.12 -0.20
N GLN A 441 13.02 29.09 0.18
CA GLN A 441 12.50 27.94 0.92
C GLN A 441 12.99 28.05 2.37
N ARG A 442 12.06 28.01 3.32
CA ARG A 442 12.40 27.94 4.74
C ARG A 442 13.29 26.72 5.00
N THR A 443 14.47 26.95 5.56
CA THR A 443 15.42 25.89 5.91
C THR A 443 15.46 25.72 7.43
N ALA A 444 15.57 24.49 7.91
CA ALA A 444 15.62 24.16 9.33
C ALA A 444 16.62 23.04 9.62
N LYS A 445 16.92 22.84 10.91
CA LYS A 445 17.67 21.70 11.42
C LYS A 445 16.89 20.95 12.50
N VAL A 446 17.02 19.63 12.52
CA VAL A 446 16.42 18.73 13.52
C VAL A 446 17.16 18.88 14.85
N VAL A 447 16.42 19.22 15.90
CA VAL A 447 16.95 19.44 17.26
C VAL A 447 16.50 18.36 18.25
N TYR A 448 15.47 17.58 17.91
CA TYR A 448 14.97 16.46 18.71
C TYR A 448 14.12 15.48 17.88
N ILE A 449 14.05 14.21 18.28
CA ILE A 449 13.12 13.21 17.72
C ILE A 449 12.06 12.92 18.79
N LEU A 450 10.82 13.37 18.57
CA LEU A 450 9.70 13.15 19.49
C LEU A 450 9.26 11.69 19.47
N GLU A 451 9.08 11.13 18.28
CA GLU A 451 8.60 9.75 18.12
C GLU A 451 9.36 9.01 17.02
N LYS A 452 9.84 7.81 17.39
CA LYS A 452 10.62 6.92 16.55
C LYS A 452 9.70 6.02 15.71
N LYS A 453 9.02 6.57 14.70
CA LYS A 453 8.08 5.83 13.83
C LYS A 453 8.77 4.83 12.88
N HIS A 454 9.98 5.11 12.39
CA HIS A 454 10.73 4.16 11.55
C HIS A 454 11.03 2.87 12.34
N SER A 455 10.91 1.69 11.71
CA SER A 455 11.07 0.36 12.35
C SER A 455 12.45 0.10 12.95
N ARG A 456 13.48 0.83 12.46
CA ARG A 456 14.92 0.62 12.71
C ARG A 456 15.46 -0.71 12.17
N ALA A 457 14.65 -1.53 11.52
CA ALA A 457 15.12 -2.66 10.73
C ALA A 457 15.36 -2.22 9.28
N ALA A 458 16.38 -2.79 8.63
CA ALA A 458 16.68 -2.59 7.22
C ALA A 458 17.18 -3.89 6.61
N THR A 459 16.81 -4.14 5.35
CA THR A 459 17.36 -5.20 4.50
C THR A 459 18.56 -4.66 3.75
N GLY A 460 19.60 -5.47 3.55
CA GLY A 460 20.83 -5.01 2.93
C GLY A 460 21.94 -6.05 2.90
N PHE A 461 23.10 -5.60 2.47
CA PHE A 461 24.28 -6.44 2.25
C PHE A 461 25.36 -6.13 3.29
N ILE A 462 26.15 -7.13 3.65
CA ILE A 462 27.35 -6.96 4.48
C ILE A 462 28.61 -6.94 3.61
N LYS A 463 29.53 -6.03 3.91
CA LYS A 463 30.87 -5.96 3.29
C LYS A 463 31.91 -5.78 4.39
N LEU A 464 33.12 -6.31 4.18
CA LEU A 464 34.26 -5.95 5.03
C LEU A 464 34.59 -4.45 4.82
N LEU A 465 35.17 -3.82 5.84
CA LEU A 465 35.63 -2.43 5.74
C LEU A 465 36.83 -2.33 4.77
N ALA A 466 37.04 -1.17 4.16
CA ALA A 466 38.12 -0.99 3.16
C ALA A 466 39.50 -0.86 3.81
N ASP A 467 39.64 0.03 4.80
CA ASP A 467 40.89 0.20 5.56
C ASP A 467 41.18 -1.00 6.45
N LYS A 468 42.19 -1.79 6.07
CA LYS A 468 42.64 -2.99 6.79
C LYS A 468 43.40 -2.70 8.09
N ASN A 469 43.84 -1.45 8.31
CA ASN A 469 44.70 -1.07 9.42
C ASN A 469 43.90 -0.59 10.65
N SER A 470 42.68 -0.09 10.47
CA SER A 470 41.81 0.36 11.56
C SER A 470 41.48 -0.74 12.58
N GLU A 471 41.46 -0.36 13.87
CA GLU A 471 40.92 -1.20 14.95
C GLU A 471 39.42 -1.50 14.81
N LEU A 472 38.69 -0.76 13.96
CA LEU A 472 37.30 -1.05 13.58
C LEU A 472 37.23 -2.18 12.54
N PHE A 473 38.15 -2.24 11.57
CA PHE A 473 38.19 -3.31 10.56
C PHE A 473 38.36 -4.70 11.19
N LYS A 474 39.15 -4.82 12.25
CA LYS A 474 39.36 -6.07 12.98
C LYS A 474 38.15 -6.53 13.80
N LYS A 475 37.09 -5.71 13.91
CA LYS A 475 35.97 -5.92 14.85
C LYS A 475 34.59 -5.77 14.20
N CYS A 476 34.47 -5.04 13.09
CA CYS A 476 33.20 -4.68 12.48
C CYS A 476 33.18 -4.90 10.96
N ALA A 477 32.01 -5.27 10.45
CA ALA A 477 31.65 -5.17 9.04
C ALA A 477 30.82 -3.90 8.78
N MET A 478 30.71 -3.50 7.51
CA MET A 478 29.80 -2.47 7.05
C MET A 478 28.52 -3.11 6.51
N PHE A 479 27.38 -2.78 7.11
CA PHE A 479 26.06 -3.08 6.57
C PHE A 479 25.58 -1.92 5.68
N SER A 480 25.17 -2.25 4.45
CA SER A 480 24.65 -1.31 3.46
C SER A 480 23.18 -1.63 3.16
N PRO A 481 22.22 -0.80 3.66
CA PRO A 481 20.80 -0.95 3.35
C PRO A 481 20.49 -0.87 1.85
N VAL A 482 19.43 -1.56 1.41
CA VAL A 482 18.83 -1.37 0.08
C VAL A 482 18.14 0.00 -0.01
N ASP A 483 17.43 0.42 1.05
CA ASP A 483 16.85 1.75 1.13
C ASP A 483 17.91 2.83 1.45
N HIS A 484 18.30 3.60 0.44
CA HIS A 484 19.26 4.71 0.55
C HIS A 484 18.84 5.83 1.53
N ARG A 485 17.59 5.86 2.01
CA ARG A 485 17.16 6.79 3.08
C ARG A 485 17.66 6.36 4.47
N VAL A 486 18.04 5.10 4.62
CA VAL A 486 18.60 4.51 5.85
C VAL A 486 20.13 4.64 5.81
N PRO A 487 20.80 5.07 6.90
CA PRO A 487 22.26 5.13 6.95
C PRO A 487 22.90 3.74 6.88
N ARG A 488 24.11 3.66 6.33
CA ARG A 488 24.98 2.50 6.53
C ARG A 488 25.28 2.33 8.03
N ALA A 489 25.51 1.10 8.46
CA ALA A 489 25.71 0.77 9.88
C ALA A 489 26.93 -0.15 10.09
N TYR A 490 27.70 0.11 11.14
CA TYR A 490 28.70 -0.84 11.63
C TYR A 490 28.01 -1.99 12.35
N VAL A 491 28.38 -3.22 12.02
CA VAL A 491 27.89 -4.46 12.62
C VAL A 491 29.07 -5.25 13.17
N SER A 492 28.91 -5.90 14.33
CA SER A 492 29.97 -6.73 14.93
C SER A 492 30.32 -7.92 14.03
N LEU A 493 31.61 -8.20 13.81
CA LEU A 493 32.04 -9.42 13.11
C LEU A 493 31.63 -10.71 13.85
N ALA A 494 31.34 -10.62 15.16
CA ALA A 494 30.79 -11.74 15.93
C ALA A 494 29.30 -12.04 15.60
N ASP A 495 28.58 -11.08 15.02
CA ASP A 495 27.18 -11.25 14.58
C ASP A 495 27.11 -11.73 13.11
N CYS A 496 28.23 -11.66 12.37
CA CYS A 496 28.33 -12.11 10.99
C CYS A 496 28.49 -13.65 10.90
N PRO A 497 28.16 -14.27 9.74
CA PRO A 497 28.46 -15.69 9.51
C PRO A 497 29.93 -16.02 9.74
N SER A 498 30.24 -17.15 10.38
CA SER A 498 31.60 -17.49 10.82
C SER A 498 32.62 -17.62 9.67
N ASP A 499 32.16 -17.89 8.45
CA ASP A 499 32.99 -17.98 7.25
C ASP A 499 32.97 -16.70 6.39
N PHE A 500 32.18 -15.68 6.74
CA PHE A 500 32.12 -14.39 6.02
C PHE A 500 33.49 -13.71 5.91
N VAL A 501 34.29 -13.74 6.97
CA VAL A 501 35.65 -13.16 6.97
C VAL A 501 36.60 -13.92 6.03
N ALA A 502 36.39 -15.23 5.86
CA ALA A 502 37.20 -16.07 4.99
C ALA A 502 36.75 -16.04 3.52
N ARG A 503 35.45 -15.87 3.26
CA ARG A 503 34.83 -15.84 1.93
C ARG A 503 33.74 -14.76 1.84
N PRO A 504 34.10 -13.47 1.86
CA PRO A 504 33.12 -12.38 1.83
C PRO A 504 32.31 -12.34 0.52
N GLU A 505 32.92 -12.76 -0.59
CA GLU A 505 32.29 -12.76 -1.91
C GLU A 505 31.10 -13.73 -2.03
N ASP A 506 31.09 -14.83 -1.26
CA ASP A 506 29.94 -15.78 -1.19
C ASP A 506 28.66 -15.08 -0.71
N TYR A 507 28.81 -13.96 0.01
CA TYR A 507 27.73 -13.17 0.62
C TYR A 507 27.43 -11.86 -0.15
N SER A 508 28.11 -11.59 -1.27
CA SER A 508 27.95 -10.37 -2.07
C SER A 508 26.50 -10.12 -2.53
N ASN A 509 25.76 -11.18 -2.84
CA ASN A 509 24.35 -11.16 -3.23
C ASN A 509 23.40 -11.69 -2.13
N MET A 510 23.88 -11.90 -0.91
CA MET A 510 23.06 -12.39 0.20
C MET A 510 22.43 -11.23 0.97
N LEU A 511 21.11 -11.26 1.12
CA LEU A 511 20.35 -10.31 1.94
C LEU A 511 20.41 -10.66 3.42
N PHE A 512 20.56 -9.64 4.24
CA PHE A 512 20.51 -9.70 5.70
C PHE A 512 19.57 -8.64 6.26
N ILE A 513 18.97 -8.93 7.42
CA ILE A 513 18.34 -7.91 8.25
C ILE A 513 19.36 -7.37 9.26
N CYS A 514 19.51 -6.05 9.30
CA CYS A 514 20.19 -5.34 10.38
C CYS A 514 19.19 -4.47 11.15
N ARG A 515 19.31 -4.43 12.47
CA ARG A 515 18.57 -3.50 13.34
C ARG A 515 19.50 -2.40 13.83
N ILE A 516 19.17 -1.14 13.56
CA ILE A 516 19.89 0.03 14.08
C ILE A 516 19.62 0.14 15.58
N VAL A 517 20.67 -0.03 16.39
CA VAL A 517 20.62 0.01 17.85
C VAL A 517 20.89 1.41 18.38
N ASP A 518 21.90 2.09 17.82
CA ASP A 518 22.35 3.41 18.26
C ASP A 518 22.92 4.23 17.09
N TRP A 519 22.94 5.56 17.23
CA TRP A 519 23.67 6.46 16.33
C TRP A 519 24.29 7.60 17.14
N LYS A 520 25.57 7.41 17.49
CA LYS A 520 26.34 8.37 18.30
C LYS A 520 26.64 9.64 17.52
N GLU A 521 26.79 10.73 18.25
CA GLU A 521 27.03 12.05 17.67
C GLU A 521 28.44 12.22 17.08
N ASP A 522 29.40 11.38 17.51
CA ASP A 522 30.77 11.31 17.01
C ASP A 522 31.00 10.25 15.92
N SER A 523 29.92 9.67 15.35
CA SER A 523 30.00 8.61 14.34
C SER A 523 29.18 8.92 13.08
N ASN A 524 29.83 8.98 11.91
CA ASN A 524 29.17 9.15 10.61
C ASN A 524 28.11 8.07 10.33
N PHE A 525 28.38 6.84 10.76
CA PHE A 525 27.52 5.68 10.53
C PHE A 525 26.81 5.24 11.81
N ALA A 526 25.66 4.58 11.64
CA ALA A 526 24.93 4.00 12.76
C ALA A 526 25.67 2.76 13.34
N SER A 527 25.28 2.34 14.54
CA SER A 527 25.64 1.03 15.09
C SER A 527 24.43 0.09 14.96
N GLY A 528 24.65 -1.07 14.37
CA GLY A 528 23.59 -2.05 14.10
C GLY A 528 23.95 -3.44 14.60
N GLN A 529 22.91 -4.25 14.78
CA GLN A 529 23.00 -5.68 15.11
C GLN A 529 22.45 -6.49 13.94
N LEU A 530 23.19 -7.50 13.48
CA LEU A 530 22.69 -8.43 12.47
C LEU A 530 21.64 -9.33 13.12
N ALA A 531 20.44 -9.40 12.53
CA ALA A 531 19.35 -10.22 13.07
C ALA A 531 19.32 -11.62 12.44
N LYS A 532 19.42 -11.69 11.11
CA LYS A 532 19.46 -12.95 10.34
C LYS A 532 19.88 -12.71 8.88
N SER A 533 20.34 -13.78 8.23
CA SER A 533 20.39 -13.90 6.78
C SER A 533 19.00 -14.30 6.26
N LEU A 534 18.57 -13.72 5.14
CA LEU A 534 17.28 -14.00 4.50
C LEU A 534 17.42 -15.00 3.35
N GLY A 535 18.46 -14.83 2.53
CA GLY A 535 18.65 -15.59 1.28
C GLY A 535 19.26 -14.71 0.18
N GLN A 536 19.26 -15.20 -1.06
CA GLN A 536 19.79 -14.47 -2.20
C GLN A 536 18.86 -13.30 -2.59
N ALA A 537 19.45 -12.18 -3.01
CA ALA A 537 18.73 -11.04 -3.55
C ALA A 537 18.03 -11.39 -4.87
N GLY A 538 16.82 -10.90 -5.06
CA GLY A 538 15.97 -11.24 -6.22
C GLY A 538 15.22 -12.56 -6.12
N GLU A 539 15.27 -13.25 -4.98
CA GLU A 539 14.41 -14.40 -4.67
C GLU A 539 13.15 -13.94 -3.91
N ILE A 540 11.98 -14.49 -4.27
CA ILE A 540 10.68 -13.97 -3.81
C ILE A 540 10.52 -13.99 -2.29
N GLU A 541 10.82 -15.10 -1.62
CA GLU A 541 10.58 -15.23 -0.17
C GLU A 541 11.57 -14.42 0.68
N PRO A 542 12.90 -14.43 0.42
CA PRO A 542 13.85 -13.53 1.09
C PRO A 542 13.48 -12.04 0.95
N GLU A 543 13.14 -11.58 -0.25
CA GLU A 543 12.74 -10.19 -0.51
C GLU A 543 11.41 -9.85 0.20
N THR A 544 10.44 -10.77 0.17
CA THR A 544 9.16 -10.62 0.89
C THR A 544 9.39 -10.47 2.40
N GLU A 545 10.25 -11.29 2.99
CA GLU A 545 10.58 -11.22 4.42
C GLU A 545 11.32 -9.92 4.78
N GLY A 546 12.19 -9.45 3.88
CA GLY A 546 12.83 -8.13 3.96
C GLY A 546 11.81 -6.99 4.03
N ILE A 547 10.93 -6.91 3.03
CA ILE A 547 9.86 -5.91 2.93
C ILE A 547 8.96 -5.93 4.16
N LEU A 548 8.52 -7.11 4.63
CA LEU A 548 7.69 -7.22 5.83
C LEU A 548 8.40 -6.69 7.07
N THR A 549 9.68 -7.04 7.25
CA THR A 549 10.47 -6.64 8.41
C THR A 549 10.77 -5.13 8.43
N GLU A 550 11.11 -4.55 7.28
CA GLU A 550 11.38 -3.10 7.13
C GLU A 550 10.20 -2.23 7.53
N TYR A 551 8.99 -2.62 7.12
CA TYR A 551 7.75 -1.89 7.44
C TYR A 551 7.14 -2.33 8.78
N GLY A 552 7.88 -3.13 9.57
CA GLY A 552 7.46 -3.61 10.87
C GLY A 552 6.15 -4.39 10.83
N VAL A 553 5.88 -5.13 9.75
CA VAL A 553 4.75 -6.06 9.67
C VAL A 553 5.09 -7.26 10.54
N ASP A 554 4.26 -7.50 11.55
CA ASP A 554 4.32 -8.74 12.32
C ASP A 554 3.72 -9.88 11.49
N PHE A 555 4.57 -10.82 11.11
CA PHE A 555 4.24 -12.05 10.40
C PHE A 555 4.54 -13.31 11.24
N SER A 556 4.76 -13.17 12.56
CA SER A 556 4.93 -14.33 13.43
C SER A 556 3.63 -15.12 13.60
N ASP A 557 3.75 -16.34 14.11
CA ASP A 557 2.59 -17.06 14.63
C ASP A 557 2.01 -16.33 15.86
N PHE A 558 0.70 -16.54 16.10
CA PHE A 558 0.00 -15.98 17.25
C PHE A 558 0.46 -16.69 18.54
N SER A 559 0.63 -15.92 19.62
CA SER A 559 1.08 -16.48 20.90
C SER A 559 0.04 -17.43 21.53
N PRO A 560 0.46 -18.38 22.39
CA PRO A 560 -0.46 -19.29 23.06
C PRO A 560 -1.59 -18.56 23.80
N GLU A 561 -1.30 -17.45 24.47
CA GLU A 561 -2.28 -16.64 25.22
C GLU A 561 -3.34 -16.02 24.31
N ALA A 562 -2.97 -15.64 23.08
CA ALA A 562 -3.93 -15.16 22.08
C ALA A 562 -4.77 -16.30 21.49
N LEU A 563 -4.21 -17.52 21.39
CA LEU A 563 -4.94 -18.71 20.93
C LEU A 563 -5.87 -19.29 22.02
N GLU A 564 -5.54 -19.17 23.30
CA GLU A 564 -6.41 -19.53 24.44
C GLU A 564 -7.69 -18.69 24.49
N CYS A 565 -7.65 -17.45 23.96
CA CYS A 565 -8.83 -16.59 23.81
C CYS A 565 -9.85 -17.12 22.78
N LEU A 566 -9.50 -18.12 21.96
CA LEU A 566 -10.39 -18.69 20.93
C LEU A 566 -11.41 -19.67 21.55
N PRO A 567 -12.55 -19.93 20.87
CA PRO A 567 -13.50 -20.95 21.33
C PRO A 567 -12.88 -22.36 21.35
N GLN A 568 -12.76 -22.93 22.54
CA GLN A 568 -12.09 -24.22 22.77
C GLN A 568 -12.93 -25.45 22.34
N GLY A 569 -14.26 -25.31 22.31
CA GLY A 569 -15.17 -26.37 21.85
C GLY A 569 -15.30 -26.39 20.33
N LEU A 570 -14.53 -27.24 19.66
CA LEU A 570 -14.56 -27.42 18.20
C LEU A 570 -15.20 -28.76 17.80
N PRO A 571 -16.06 -28.81 16.76
CA PRO A 571 -16.53 -27.69 15.95
C PRO A 571 -17.44 -26.75 16.74
N TRP A 572 -17.22 -25.44 16.59
CA TRP A 572 -17.99 -24.42 17.31
C TRP A 572 -19.38 -24.25 16.70
N VAL A 573 -20.39 -24.15 17.57
CA VAL A 573 -21.80 -23.95 17.20
C VAL A 573 -22.37 -22.80 18.03
N ILE A 574 -23.23 -22.00 17.41
CA ILE A 574 -23.92 -20.88 18.08
C ILE A 574 -24.78 -21.44 19.21
N SER A 575 -24.60 -20.91 20.43
CA SER A 575 -25.41 -21.35 21.57
C SER A 575 -26.89 -20.94 21.41
N PRO A 576 -27.87 -21.75 21.87
CA PRO A 576 -29.28 -21.39 21.80
C PRO A 576 -29.61 -20.06 22.50
N GLY A 577 -28.90 -19.75 23.58
CA GLY A 577 -29.06 -18.49 24.31
C GLY A 577 -28.53 -17.26 23.57
N GLU A 578 -27.56 -17.43 22.66
CA GLU A 578 -27.10 -16.33 21.79
C GLU A 578 -27.98 -16.19 20.54
N MET A 579 -28.45 -17.32 19.98
CA MET A 579 -29.44 -17.34 18.91
C MET A 579 -30.71 -16.55 19.30
N ALA A 580 -31.21 -16.75 20.53
CA ALA A 580 -32.43 -16.09 21.01
C ALA A 580 -32.33 -14.56 21.22
N LYS A 581 -31.12 -13.99 21.29
CA LYS A 581 -30.91 -12.53 21.42
C LYS A 581 -30.86 -11.79 20.07
N ARG A 582 -30.82 -12.52 18.97
CA ARG A 582 -30.51 -12.01 17.63
C ARG A 582 -31.72 -12.15 16.72
N ARG A 583 -31.86 -11.24 15.75
CA ARG A 583 -32.87 -11.40 14.69
C ARG A 583 -32.41 -12.55 13.77
N ASP A 584 -33.21 -13.61 13.72
CA ASP A 584 -32.97 -14.78 12.86
C ASP A 584 -33.34 -14.44 11.42
N LEU A 585 -32.33 -14.46 10.53
CA LEU A 585 -32.44 -14.21 9.10
C LEU A 585 -31.99 -15.42 8.27
N ARG A 586 -31.79 -16.60 8.89
CA ARG A 586 -31.24 -17.80 8.23
C ARG A 586 -32.10 -18.38 7.09
N LYS A 587 -33.34 -17.88 6.93
CA LYS A 587 -34.29 -18.28 5.88
C LYS A 587 -34.40 -17.25 4.74
N GLU A 588 -33.73 -16.12 4.85
CA GLU A 588 -33.73 -15.08 3.81
C GLU A 588 -32.61 -15.36 2.80
N CYS A 589 -32.83 -15.01 1.53
CA CYS A 589 -31.83 -15.18 0.48
C CYS A 589 -30.68 -14.18 0.66
N ILE A 590 -29.62 -14.66 1.32
CA ILE A 590 -28.40 -13.90 1.66
C ILE A 590 -27.20 -14.59 0.98
N PHE A 591 -26.31 -13.85 0.34
CA PHE A 591 -25.12 -14.40 -0.33
C PHE A 591 -23.93 -13.42 -0.25
N THR A 592 -22.71 -13.92 -0.45
CA THR A 592 -21.49 -13.08 -0.54
C THR A 592 -21.09 -12.87 -2.01
N ILE A 593 -20.38 -11.77 -2.32
CA ILE A 593 -19.81 -11.51 -3.66
C ILE A 593 -18.36 -11.02 -3.50
N ASP A 594 -17.41 -11.92 -3.76
CA ASP A 594 -16.00 -11.75 -3.39
C ASP A 594 -15.04 -12.00 -4.57
N PRO A 595 -13.73 -11.73 -4.43
CA PRO A 595 -12.72 -12.39 -5.25
C PRO A 595 -12.85 -13.91 -5.15
N SER A 596 -12.65 -14.65 -6.25
CA SER A 596 -12.72 -16.11 -6.28
C SER A 596 -11.80 -16.77 -5.23
N THR A 597 -10.62 -16.18 -5.01
CA THR A 597 -9.59 -16.59 -4.05
C THR A 597 -9.84 -16.19 -2.59
N ALA A 598 -10.89 -15.41 -2.30
CA ALA A 598 -11.16 -14.94 -0.94
C ALA A 598 -11.49 -16.09 0.03
N LYS A 599 -11.09 -15.94 1.29
CA LYS A 599 -11.33 -16.92 2.38
C LYS A 599 -11.97 -16.28 3.61
N ASP A 600 -11.65 -15.01 3.82
CA ASP A 600 -12.08 -14.08 4.83
C ASP A 600 -13.26 -13.24 4.31
N LEU A 601 -14.46 -13.84 4.31
CA LEU A 601 -15.69 -13.20 3.80
C LEU A 601 -16.28 -12.33 4.91
N ASP A 602 -16.00 -11.02 4.85
CA ASP A 602 -16.45 -10.02 5.81
C ASP A 602 -17.95 -9.68 5.66
N ASP A 603 -18.45 -9.63 4.42
CA ASP A 603 -19.76 -9.07 4.08
C ASP A 603 -20.65 -10.01 3.25
N ALA A 604 -21.96 -9.92 3.50
CA ALA A 604 -23.00 -10.59 2.72
C ALA A 604 -24.15 -9.62 2.44
N LEU A 605 -24.87 -9.85 1.34
CA LEU A 605 -25.94 -9.00 0.84
C LEU A 605 -27.27 -9.76 0.75
N SER A 606 -28.38 -9.06 0.93
CA SER A 606 -29.72 -9.51 0.55
C SER A 606 -30.51 -8.37 -0.11
N CYS A 607 -31.45 -8.73 -0.97
CA CYS A 607 -32.39 -7.78 -1.58
C CYS A 607 -33.73 -8.45 -1.88
N LYS A 608 -34.79 -7.91 -1.29
CA LYS A 608 -36.16 -8.46 -1.34
C LYS A 608 -37.11 -7.37 -1.78
N GLN A 609 -37.86 -7.61 -2.86
CA GLN A 609 -38.89 -6.66 -3.28
C GLN A 609 -40.10 -6.78 -2.35
N LEU A 610 -40.62 -5.64 -1.91
CA LEU A 610 -41.76 -5.52 -1.00
C LEU A 610 -43.08 -5.34 -1.79
N PRO A 611 -44.25 -5.65 -1.20
CA PRO A 611 -45.54 -5.54 -1.89
C PRO A 611 -45.92 -4.12 -2.34
N ASP A 612 -45.27 -3.08 -1.81
CA ASP A 612 -45.45 -1.68 -2.19
C ASP A 612 -44.49 -1.21 -3.30
N GLY A 613 -43.72 -2.13 -3.89
CA GLY A 613 -42.77 -1.86 -4.97
C GLY A 613 -41.39 -1.37 -4.51
N ASN A 614 -41.22 -1.07 -3.22
CA ASN A 614 -39.93 -0.75 -2.62
C ASN A 614 -39.09 -2.03 -2.40
N PHE A 615 -37.85 -1.88 -1.93
CA PHE A 615 -36.96 -3.00 -1.60
C PHE A 615 -36.56 -2.97 -0.13
N GLU A 616 -36.48 -4.13 0.51
CA GLU A 616 -35.70 -4.35 1.74
C GLU A 616 -34.31 -4.84 1.32
N VAL A 617 -33.27 -4.06 1.65
CA VAL A 617 -31.87 -4.37 1.35
C VAL A 617 -31.11 -4.58 2.66
N GLY A 618 -30.38 -5.69 2.76
CA GLY A 618 -29.53 -5.99 3.91
C GLY A 618 -28.04 -6.01 3.55
N VAL A 619 -27.23 -5.39 4.41
CA VAL A 619 -25.78 -5.57 4.48
C VAL A 619 -25.47 -6.25 5.81
N HIS A 620 -24.95 -7.47 5.74
CA HIS A 620 -24.69 -8.33 6.89
C HIS A 620 -23.19 -8.51 7.06
N ILE A 621 -22.60 -7.94 8.12
CA ILE A 621 -21.15 -7.96 8.35
C ILE A 621 -20.82 -8.98 9.45
N ALA A 622 -19.72 -9.73 9.30
CA ALA A 622 -19.24 -10.69 10.29
C ALA A 622 -19.09 -10.08 11.70
N ASP A 623 -19.73 -10.67 12.71
CA ASP A 623 -19.70 -10.15 14.09
C ASP A 623 -18.43 -10.58 14.84
N VAL A 624 -17.29 -10.10 14.38
CA VAL A 624 -15.98 -10.34 15.00
C VAL A 624 -15.95 -9.81 16.45
N SER A 625 -16.73 -8.78 16.76
CA SER A 625 -16.81 -8.19 18.10
C SER A 625 -17.38 -9.14 19.18
N TYR A 626 -18.08 -10.20 18.76
CA TYR A 626 -18.51 -11.28 19.64
C TYR A 626 -17.34 -12.21 20.07
N PHE A 627 -16.39 -12.45 19.17
CA PHE A 627 -15.25 -13.35 19.40
C PHE A 627 -14.02 -12.64 19.96
N VAL A 628 -13.77 -11.39 19.54
CA VAL A 628 -12.63 -10.58 19.98
C VAL A 628 -13.11 -9.61 21.07
N LEU A 629 -13.08 -10.08 22.32
CA LEU A 629 -13.48 -9.30 23.49
C LEU A 629 -12.41 -8.27 23.87
N GLU A 630 -12.84 -7.06 24.25
CA GLU A 630 -11.96 -5.94 24.66
C GLU A 630 -10.99 -6.36 25.77
N GLU A 631 -9.74 -5.85 25.72
CA GLU A 631 -8.66 -6.09 26.70
C GLU A 631 -8.11 -7.52 26.77
N THR A 632 -8.57 -8.46 25.92
CA THR A 632 -7.98 -9.81 25.83
C THR A 632 -6.61 -9.84 25.14
N ALA A 633 -5.86 -10.94 25.25
CA ALA A 633 -4.60 -11.10 24.52
C ALA A 633 -4.80 -11.06 22.99
N LEU A 634 -5.89 -11.65 22.52
CA LEU A 634 -6.31 -11.61 21.11
C LEU A 634 -6.67 -10.19 20.64
N ASP A 635 -7.33 -9.39 21.49
CA ASP A 635 -7.64 -7.98 21.20
C ASP A 635 -6.37 -7.12 21.09
N ARG A 636 -5.39 -7.34 21.98
CA ARG A 636 -4.09 -6.65 21.94
C ARG A 636 -3.34 -6.92 20.64
N VAL A 637 -3.15 -8.19 20.24
CA VAL A 637 -2.45 -8.51 18.98
C VAL A 637 -3.25 -8.03 17.75
N ALA A 638 -4.59 -8.05 17.80
CA ALA A 638 -5.43 -7.49 16.73
C ALA A 638 -5.26 -5.97 16.61
N SER A 639 -5.17 -5.25 17.72
CA SER A 639 -4.85 -3.82 17.77
C SER A 639 -3.43 -3.53 17.26
N GLU A 640 -2.44 -4.29 17.70
CA GLU A 640 -1.03 -4.14 17.32
C GLU A 640 -0.83 -4.36 15.80
N ARG A 641 -1.45 -5.41 15.23
CA ARG A 641 -1.44 -5.64 13.77
C ARG A 641 -2.27 -4.60 13.03
N ALA A 642 -3.42 -4.20 13.59
CA ALA A 642 -4.41 -3.22 13.12
C ALA A 642 -5.08 -3.49 11.75
N THR A 643 -4.43 -4.18 10.82
CA THR A 643 -4.97 -4.56 9.51
C THR A 643 -4.24 -5.78 8.94
N SER A 644 -4.95 -6.65 8.21
CA SER A 644 -4.32 -7.71 7.42
C SER A 644 -3.54 -7.12 6.24
N VAL A 645 -2.46 -7.80 5.84
CA VAL A 645 -1.59 -7.37 4.73
C VAL A 645 -1.65 -8.41 3.60
N TYR A 646 -2.11 -8.00 2.42
CA TYR A 646 -2.34 -8.86 1.25
C TYR A 646 -1.17 -8.78 0.26
N LEU A 647 -0.22 -9.70 0.35
CA LEU A 647 0.86 -9.83 -0.63
C LEU A 647 0.33 -10.56 -1.88
N VAL A 648 1.13 -10.58 -2.95
CA VAL A 648 0.76 -11.27 -4.20
C VAL A 648 0.56 -12.78 -4.00
N GLN A 649 1.40 -13.44 -3.19
CA GLN A 649 1.36 -14.88 -2.95
C GLN A 649 0.69 -15.31 -1.64
N LYS A 650 0.56 -14.43 -0.64
CA LYS A 650 0.06 -14.78 0.70
C LYS A 650 -0.56 -13.60 1.46
N VAL A 651 -1.36 -13.90 2.48
CA VAL A 651 -1.96 -12.88 3.36
C VAL A 651 -1.37 -13.03 4.76
N ILE A 652 -0.92 -11.93 5.35
CA ILE A 652 -0.57 -11.85 6.77
C ILE A 652 -1.82 -11.41 7.54
N PRO A 653 -2.46 -12.28 8.34
CA PRO A 653 -3.78 -12.00 8.89
C PRO A 653 -3.69 -11.21 10.21
N MET A 654 -4.68 -10.33 10.43
CA MET A 654 -4.86 -9.61 11.69
C MET A 654 -5.28 -10.53 12.85
N LEU A 655 -6.07 -11.58 12.56
CA LEU A 655 -6.62 -12.53 13.54
C LEU A 655 -6.17 -13.98 13.19
N PRO A 656 -6.25 -14.93 14.14
CA PRO A 656 -5.96 -16.33 13.86
C PRO A 656 -6.85 -16.90 12.75
N LYS A 657 -6.30 -17.81 11.92
CA LYS A 657 -7.01 -18.43 10.79
C LYS A 657 -8.36 -19.06 11.17
N LEU A 658 -8.46 -19.61 12.38
CA LEU A 658 -9.73 -20.14 12.91
C LEU A 658 -10.85 -19.08 12.95
N LEU A 659 -10.54 -17.81 13.23
CA LEU A 659 -11.52 -16.73 13.11
C LEU A 659 -11.65 -16.25 11.66
N CYS A 660 -10.52 -15.98 10.98
CA CYS A 660 -10.53 -15.39 9.64
C CYS A 660 -11.19 -16.25 8.57
N GLU A 661 -10.88 -17.55 8.53
CA GLU A 661 -11.28 -18.45 7.44
C GLU A 661 -12.48 -19.33 7.83
N GLU A 662 -12.69 -19.59 9.13
CA GLU A 662 -13.70 -20.53 9.61
C GLU A 662 -14.84 -19.88 10.41
N LEU A 663 -14.61 -19.31 11.59
CA LEU A 663 -15.69 -18.92 12.53
C LEU A 663 -16.39 -17.60 12.19
N CYS A 664 -15.64 -16.55 11.85
CA CYS A 664 -16.21 -15.24 11.50
C CYS A 664 -16.61 -15.17 10.02
N SER A 665 -15.85 -15.82 9.14
CA SER A 665 -16.09 -15.83 7.69
C SER A 665 -17.51 -16.29 7.36
N LEU A 666 -18.20 -15.52 6.52
CA LEU A 666 -19.59 -15.75 6.10
C LEU A 666 -19.75 -16.88 5.06
N ASN A 667 -19.03 -17.97 5.30
CA ASN A 667 -19.01 -19.19 4.50
C ASN A 667 -20.44 -19.73 4.23
N PRO A 668 -20.71 -20.21 3.01
CA PRO A 668 -22.06 -20.63 2.62
C PRO A 668 -22.50 -21.90 3.36
N MET A 669 -23.82 -22.06 3.47
CA MET A 669 -24.52 -23.21 4.05
C MET A 669 -24.15 -23.47 5.53
N ARG A 670 -23.74 -22.42 6.26
CA ARG A 670 -23.44 -22.47 7.69
C ARG A 670 -24.05 -21.27 8.42
N ASP A 671 -24.60 -21.52 9.60
CA ASP A 671 -25.09 -20.46 10.48
C ASP A 671 -23.93 -19.58 10.97
N ARG A 672 -24.09 -18.26 10.83
CA ARG A 672 -23.07 -17.25 11.15
C ARG A 672 -23.65 -16.05 11.90
N LEU A 673 -22.89 -15.57 12.88
CA LEU A 673 -23.21 -14.36 13.64
C LEU A 673 -22.81 -13.12 12.84
N THR A 674 -23.76 -12.20 12.67
CA THR A 674 -23.54 -10.95 11.94
C THR A 674 -24.05 -9.74 12.71
N PHE A 675 -23.51 -8.59 12.35
CA PHE A 675 -24.04 -7.27 12.65
C PHE A 675 -24.59 -6.71 11.34
N SER A 676 -25.91 -6.54 11.25
CA SER A 676 -26.58 -6.10 10.03
C SER A 676 -27.00 -4.64 10.08
N VAL A 677 -26.92 -4.01 8.92
CA VAL A 677 -27.64 -2.79 8.57
C VAL A 677 -28.69 -3.18 7.53
N MET A 678 -29.94 -2.79 7.74
CA MET A 678 -31.04 -3.07 6.81
C MET A 678 -31.78 -1.78 6.50
N TRP A 679 -32.15 -1.59 5.24
CA TRP A 679 -32.92 -0.44 4.80
C TRP A 679 -34.16 -0.84 4.03
N LYS A 680 -35.21 -0.05 4.20
CA LYS A 680 -36.25 0.04 3.16
C LYS A 680 -35.84 1.15 2.20
N VAL A 681 -35.71 0.84 0.91
CA VAL A 681 -35.30 1.79 -0.13
C VAL A 681 -36.28 1.83 -1.31
N THR A 682 -36.36 2.97 -1.98
CA THR A 682 -37.04 3.07 -3.29
C THR A 682 -36.20 2.36 -4.38
N PRO A 683 -36.76 2.09 -5.58
CA PRO A 683 -35.99 1.55 -6.72
C PRO A 683 -34.74 2.37 -7.08
N GLU A 684 -34.79 3.68 -6.86
CA GLU A 684 -33.67 4.63 -7.08
C GLU A 684 -32.66 4.65 -5.91
N GLY A 685 -32.85 3.82 -4.88
CA GLY A 685 -31.95 3.72 -3.72
C GLY A 685 -32.16 4.76 -2.63
N LYS A 686 -33.25 5.54 -2.64
CA LYS A 686 -33.53 6.49 -1.55
C LYS A 686 -33.97 5.72 -0.30
N ILE A 687 -33.27 5.93 0.83
CA ILE A 687 -33.63 5.37 2.13
C ILE A 687 -34.98 5.94 2.59
N LEU A 688 -35.88 5.04 3.01
CA LEU A 688 -37.19 5.33 3.61
C LEU A 688 -37.22 4.95 5.10
N ASP A 689 -36.52 3.87 5.47
CA ASP A 689 -36.37 3.38 6.84
C ASP A 689 -34.99 2.71 7.00
N GLU A 690 -34.44 2.72 8.20
CA GLU A 690 -33.09 2.24 8.52
C GLU A 690 -33.07 1.50 9.87
N TRP A 691 -32.49 0.31 9.88
CA TRP A 691 -32.41 -0.57 11.04
C TRP A 691 -30.99 -1.12 11.23
N PHE A 692 -30.52 -1.14 12.48
CA PHE A 692 -29.26 -1.74 12.88
C PHE A 692 -29.52 -2.83 13.92
N GLY A 693 -28.78 -3.95 13.85
CA GLY A 693 -28.83 -4.93 14.93
C GLY A 693 -28.00 -6.19 14.69
N ARG A 694 -27.80 -6.94 15.77
CA ARG A 694 -27.15 -8.26 15.72
C ARG A 694 -28.14 -9.33 15.23
N THR A 695 -27.65 -10.16 14.32
CA THR A 695 -28.42 -11.12 13.54
C THR A 695 -27.70 -12.46 13.48
N VAL A 696 -28.44 -13.49 13.05
CA VAL A 696 -27.87 -14.76 12.59
C VAL A 696 -28.32 -15.01 11.16
N ILE A 697 -27.38 -15.32 10.28
CA ILE A 697 -27.63 -15.60 8.85
C ILE A 697 -27.13 -16.99 8.48
N CYS A 698 -27.57 -17.50 7.33
CA CYS A 698 -26.99 -18.67 6.69
C CYS A 698 -26.82 -18.33 5.21
N SER A 699 -25.59 -18.02 4.78
CA SER A 699 -25.34 -17.59 3.39
C SER A 699 -25.69 -18.72 2.43
N CYS A 700 -26.57 -18.47 1.45
CA CYS A 700 -27.01 -19.47 0.50
C CYS A 700 -25.95 -19.77 -0.57
N ALA A 701 -25.01 -18.85 -0.85
CA ALA A 701 -23.98 -18.99 -1.86
C ALA A 701 -22.77 -18.06 -1.60
N LYS A 702 -21.57 -18.52 -1.99
CA LYS A 702 -20.38 -17.68 -2.13
C LYS A 702 -20.18 -17.35 -3.61
N LEU A 703 -20.69 -16.22 -4.08
CA LEU A 703 -20.49 -15.80 -5.47
C LEU A 703 -19.09 -15.19 -5.65
N SER A 704 -18.53 -15.32 -6.84
CA SER A 704 -17.39 -14.52 -7.25
C SER A 704 -17.88 -13.25 -7.96
N TYR A 705 -17.03 -12.24 -8.08
CA TYR A 705 -17.32 -11.09 -8.94
C TYR A 705 -17.66 -11.49 -10.37
N ASP A 706 -17.07 -12.57 -10.91
CA ASP A 706 -17.38 -13.06 -12.26
C ASP A 706 -18.73 -13.78 -12.34
N HIS A 707 -19.12 -14.54 -11.31
CA HIS A 707 -20.46 -15.15 -11.23
C HIS A 707 -21.54 -14.06 -11.18
N ALA A 708 -21.36 -13.06 -10.31
CA ALA A 708 -22.29 -11.94 -10.19
C ALA A 708 -22.30 -11.07 -11.46
N GLN A 709 -21.15 -10.84 -12.11
CA GLN A 709 -21.08 -10.13 -13.38
C GLN A 709 -21.82 -10.89 -14.48
N SER A 710 -21.66 -12.21 -14.57
CA SER A 710 -22.35 -13.03 -15.56
C SER A 710 -23.88 -12.97 -15.37
N MET A 711 -24.37 -12.98 -14.13
CA MET A 711 -25.79 -12.76 -13.81
C MET A 711 -26.31 -11.39 -14.28
N ILE A 712 -25.52 -10.33 -14.11
CA ILE A 712 -25.85 -8.96 -14.55
C ILE A 712 -25.89 -8.86 -16.09
N GLU A 713 -24.91 -9.44 -16.77
CA GLU A 713 -24.79 -9.40 -18.24
C GLU A 713 -25.82 -10.30 -18.95
N ASN A 714 -26.30 -11.36 -18.28
CA ASN A 714 -27.19 -12.36 -18.86
C ASN A 714 -28.50 -12.52 -18.05
N PRO A 715 -29.33 -11.47 -17.92
CA PRO A 715 -30.50 -11.47 -17.03
C PRO A 715 -31.58 -12.49 -17.41
N GLY A 716 -31.64 -12.91 -18.68
CA GLY A 716 -32.57 -13.94 -19.17
C GLY A 716 -31.98 -15.35 -19.24
N LYS A 717 -30.71 -15.55 -18.85
CA LYS A 717 -30.06 -16.87 -18.90
C LYS A 717 -30.46 -17.70 -17.69
N VAL A 718 -30.85 -18.95 -17.95
CA VAL A 718 -30.91 -20.01 -16.93
C VAL A 718 -29.50 -20.61 -16.82
N PHE A 719 -28.83 -20.38 -15.70
CA PHE A 719 -27.50 -20.92 -15.43
C PHE A 719 -27.58 -22.41 -15.07
N SER A 720 -26.61 -23.19 -15.54
CA SER A 720 -26.48 -24.59 -15.12
C SER A 720 -25.73 -24.69 -13.77
N PRO A 721 -25.88 -25.80 -13.02
CA PRO A 721 -25.15 -26.00 -11.77
C PRO A 721 -23.64 -26.04 -11.90
N GLU A 722 -23.09 -26.29 -13.11
CA GLU A 722 -21.64 -26.28 -13.35
C GLU A 722 -21.06 -24.87 -13.58
N GLU A 723 -21.90 -23.89 -13.94
CA GLU A 723 -21.48 -22.50 -14.19
C GLU A 723 -21.44 -21.62 -12.93
N LEU A 724 -21.93 -22.15 -11.81
CA LEU A 724 -22.14 -21.44 -10.56
C LEU A 724 -21.53 -22.20 -9.38
N PRO A 725 -21.22 -21.51 -8.27
CA PRO A 725 -20.71 -22.14 -7.07
C PRO A 725 -21.83 -22.95 -6.37
N PRO A 726 -21.51 -23.84 -5.42
CA PRO A 726 -22.50 -24.55 -4.63
C PRO A 726 -23.51 -23.61 -3.95
N ILE A 727 -24.80 -23.89 -4.16
CA ILE A 727 -25.93 -23.11 -3.65
C ILE A 727 -26.75 -23.97 -2.67
N SER A 728 -27.24 -23.36 -1.60
CA SER A 728 -28.14 -23.98 -0.62
C SER A 728 -29.43 -24.47 -1.29
N PRO A 729 -29.89 -25.72 -1.05
CA PRO A 729 -31.11 -26.26 -1.65
C PRO A 729 -32.41 -25.56 -1.20
N GLN A 730 -32.32 -24.62 -0.25
CA GLN A 730 -33.45 -23.82 0.23
C GLN A 730 -33.74 -22.61 -0.69
N HIS A 731 -32.77 -22.19 -1.51
CA HIS A 731 -32.89 -21.02 -2.39
C HIS A 731 -32.63 -21.41 -3.84
N SER A 732 -33.33 -20.75 -4.76
CA SER A 732 -33.17 -21.04 -6.19
C SER A 732 -32.11 -20.14 -6.85
N VAL A 733 -31.46 -20.63 -7.90
CA VAL A 733 -30.56 -19.82 -8.73
C VAL A 733 -31.25 -18.54 -9.22
N ALA A 734 -32.51 -18.64 -9.64
CA ALA A 734 -33.30 -17.52 -10.13
C ALA A 734 -33.58 -16.47 -9.05
N GLU A 735 -33.79 -16.87 -7.79
CA GLU A 735 -33.96 -15.98 -6.65
C GLU A 735 -32.68 -15.18 -6.37
N ILE A 736 -31.52 -15.86 -6.35
CA ILE A 736 -30.21 -15.22 -6.19
C ILE A 736 -29.92 -14.27 -7.34
N GLN A 737 -30.14 -14.71 -8.59
CA GLN A 737 -29.97 -13.89 -9.79
C GLN A 737 -30.84 -12.63 -9.76
N GLN A 738 -32.12 -12.76 -9.38
CA GLN A 738 -33.03 -11.61 -9.26
C GLN A 738 -32.57 -10.65 -8.16
N ALA A 739 -32.10 -11.15 -7.01
CA ALA A 739 -31.54 -10.31 -5.96
C ALA A 739 -30.28 -9.55 -6.43
N VAL A 740 -29.36 -10.21 -7.16
CA VAL A 740 -28.17 -9.58 -7.77
C VAL A 740 -28.58 -8.50 -8.78
N LEU A 741 -29.58 -8.77 -9.64
CA LEU A 741 -30.08 -7.79 -10.61
C LEU A 741 -30.73 -6.57 -9.93
N ASN A 742 -31.51 -6.79 -8.87
CA ASN A 742 -32.12 -5.71 -8.08
C ASN A 742 -31.05 -4.86 -7.37
N LEU A 743 -30.05 -5.51 -6.73
CA LEU A 743 -28.91 -4.84 -6.12
C LEU A 743 -28.11 -4.04 -7.15
N HIS A 744 -27.84 -4.59 -8.34
CA HIS A 744 -27.16 -3.89 -9.43
C HIS A 744 -27.94 -2.65 -9.90
N HIS A 745 -29.26 -2.76 -10.06
CA HIS A 745 -30.13 -1.65 -10.44
C HIS A 745 -30.03 -0.50 -9.41
N ILE A 746 -30.27 -0.81 -8.12
CA ILE A 746 -30.20 0.17 -7.03
C ILE A 746 -28.79 0.79 -6.93
N ALA A 747 -27.72 -0.03 -7.00
CA ALA A 747 -26.33 0.45 -6.95
C ALA A 747 -25.97 1.38 -8.13
N ARG A 748 -26.57 1.20 -9.32
CA ARG A 748 -26.39 2.16 -10.43
C ARG A 748 -26.99 3.52 -10.12
N HIS A 749 -28.16 3.56 -9.49
CA HIS A 749 -28.79 4.81 -9.06
C HIS A 749 -28.01 5.48 -7.91
N LEU A 750 -27.64 4.72 -6.87
CA LEU A 750 -26.80 5.20 -5.76
C LEU A 750 -25.48 5.82 -6.27
N ARG A 751 -24.76 5.12 -7.17
CA ARG A 751 -23.54 5.66 -7.78
C ARG A 751 -23.80 6.95 -8.55
N LYS A 752 -24.82 6.96 -9.41
CA LYS A 752 -25.12 8.13 -10.24
C LYS A 752 -25.41 9.34 -9.35
N GLN A 753 -26.19 9.16 -8.28
CA GLN A 753 -26.45 10.22 -7.31
C GLN A 753 -25.16 10.67 -6.61
N ARG A 754 -24.33 9.73 -6.12
CA ARG A 754 -23.05 10.03 -5.45
C ARG A 754 -22.09 10.87 -6.30
N PHE A 755 -22.05 10.69 -7.62
CA PHE A 755 -21.24 11.52 -8.52
C PHE A 755 -21.92 12.86 -8.86
N ILE A 756 -23.25 12.92 -8.97
CA ILE A 756 -24.00 14.20 -9.04
C ILE A 756 -23.76 15.05 -7.79
N ASP A 757 -23.71 14.41 -6.62
CA ASP A 757 -23.40 15.02 -5.32
C ASP A 757 -21.92 15.40 -5.17
N GLY A 758 -21.09 15.20 -6.21
CA GLY A 758 -19.73 15.73 -6.31
C GLY A 758 -18.63 14.80 -5.77
N ALA A 759 -18.82 13.49 -5.75
CA ALA A 759 -17.75 12.54 -5.45
C ALA A 759 -16.64 12.53 -6.53
N LEU A 760 -15.46 12.06 -6.14
CA LEU A 760 -14.26 11.94 -6.95
C LEU A 760 -13.70 10.52 -6.92
N ARG A 761 -13.37 10.01 -8.10
CA ARG A 761 -12.69 8.72 -8.29
C ARG A 761 -11.38 8.94 -9.04
N LEU A 762 -10.27 8.53 -8.43
CA LEU A 762 -8.91 8.58 -8.96
C LEU A 762 -8.25 7.21 -8.78
N ASP A 763 -8.82 6.20 -9.43
CA ASP A 763 -8.25 4.87 -9.43
C ASP A 763 -7.09 4.79 -10.42
N GLN A 764 -5.97 4.24 -9.98
CA GLN A 764 -4.84 3.91 -10.83
C GLN A 764 -4.92 2.44 -11.24
N LEU A 765 -4.35 2.11 -12.41
CA LEU A 765 -4.20 0.74 -12.89
C LEU A 765 -3.55 -0.13 -11.81
N LYS A 766 -4.19 -1.26 -11.47
CA LYS A 766 -3.68 -2.24 -10.50
C LYS A 766 -3.28 -3.51 -11.23
N LEU A 767 -2.06 -3.96 -11.00
CA LEU A 767 -1.54 -5.20 -11.58
C LEU A 767 -1.96 -6.41 -10.72
N SER A 768 -2.46 -7.45 -11.37
CA SER A 768 -2.73 -8.77 -10.82
C SER A 768 -1.83 -9.80 -11.49
N PHE A 769 -1.55 -10.92 -10.80
CA PHE A 769 -0.64 -11.97 -11.27
C PHE A 769 -1.34 -13.32 -11.35
N THR A 770 -0.96 -14.11 -12.33
CA THR A 770 -1.19 -15.56 -12.38
C THR A 770 0.08 -16.24 -11.89
N LEU A 771 0.01 -16.93 -10.75
CA LEU A 771 1.13 -17.65 -10.17
C LEU A 771 1.08 -19.13 -10.54
N ASP A 772 2.25 -19.72 -10.77
CA ASP A 772 2.44 -21.16 -10.81
C ASP A 772 2.19 -21.78 -9.43
N GLN A 773 1.36 -22.83 -9.35
CA GLN A 773 0.95 -23.38 -8.05
C GLN A 773 2.04 -24.19 -7.35
N GLU A 774 3.02 -24.73 -8.08
CA GLU A 774 4.09 -25.57 -7.52
C GLU A 774 5.32 -24.73 -7.13
N SER A 775 5.75 -23.82 -8.01
CA SER A 775 6.94 -22.98 -7.81
C SER A 775 6.68 -21.61 -7.18
N GLY A 776 5.43 -21.13 -7.19
CA GLY A 776 5.06 -19.78 -6.74
C GLY A 776 5.50 -18.64 -7.68
N MET A 777 6.11 -18.97 -8.82
CA MET A 777 6.63 -17.98 -9.77
C MET A 777 5.50 -17.33 -10.61
N PRO A 778 5.60 -16.04 -10.98
CA PRO A 778 4.62 -15.39 -11.85
C PRO A 778 4.71 -15.93 -13.28
N GLN A 779 3.65 -16.60 -13.75
CA GLN A 779 3.51 -17.03 -15.14
C GLN A 779 2.96 -15.92 -16.06
N GLY A 780 2.27 -14.93 -15.47
CA GLY A 780 1.62 -13.86 -16.20
C GLY A 780 1.17 -12.73 -15.28
N CYS A 781 0.94 -11.54 -15.85
CA CYS A 781 0.31 -10.42 -15.17
C CYS A 781 -0.72 -9.72 -16.06
N TYR A 782 -1.73 -9.12 -15.45
CA TYR A 782 -2.82 -8.42 -16.14
C TYR A 782 -3.36 -7.27 -15.28
N ILE A 783 -4.00 -6.28 -15.91
CA ILE A 783 -4.67 -5.19 -15.18
C ILE A 783 -5.98 -5.70 -14.58
N TYR A 784 -6.16 -5.50 -13.28
CA TYR A 784 -7.40 -5.85 -12.59
C TYR A 784 -8.58 -5.04 -13.13
N GLN A 785 -9.58 -5.71 -13.68
CA GLN A 785 -10.76 -5.07 -14.26
C GLN A 785 -11.82 -4.78 -13.19
N TYR A 786 -12.19 -3.51 -13.03
CA TYR A 786 -13.23 -3.09 -12.09
C TYR A 786 -14.62 -3.07 -12.75
N ARG A 787 -15.37 -4.15 -12.58
CA ARG A 787 -16.63 -4.42 -13.29
C ARG A 787 -17.88 -4.00 -12.48
N ASP A 788 -19.06 -4.25 -13.04
CA ASP A 788 -20.34 -3.84 -12.45
C ASP A 788 -20.71 -4.62 -11.17
N SER A 789 -20.18 -5.84 -10.99
CA SER A 789 -20.29 -6.59 -9.74
C SER A 789 -19.42 -6.02 -8.60
N ASN A 790 -18.19 -5.54 -8.89
CA ASN A 790 -17.39 -4.82 -7.89
C ASN A 790 -18.10 -3.54 -7.44
N LYS A 791 -18.58 -2.80 -8.44
CA LYS A 791 -19.41 -1.61 -8.32
C LYS A 791 -20.70 -1.85 -7.51
N LEU A 792 -21.34 -3.01 -7.63
CA LEU A 792 -22.53 -3.34 -6.84
C LEU A 792 -22.19 -3.34 -5.35
N VAL A 793 -21.16 -4.08 -4.97
CA VAL A 793 -20.71 -4.18 -3.56
C VAL A 793 -20.22 -2.83 -3.04
N GLU A 794 -19.48 -2.05 -3.84
CA GLU A 794 -18.97 -0.71 -3.50
C GLU A 794 -20.04 0.20 -2.89
N GLU A 795 -21.20 0.36 -3.55
CA GLU A 795 -22.21 1.33 -3.10
C GLU A 795 -22.89 0.90 -1.80
N PHE A 796 -23.19 -0.39 -1.62
CA PHE A 796 -23.81 -0.87 -0.38
C PHE A 796 -22.84 -0.86 0.80
N MET A 797 -21.55 -1.15 0.56
CA MET A 797 -20.52 -0.98 1.58
C MET A 797 -20.33 0.50 1.94
N LEU A 798 -20.35 1.41 0.97
CA LEU A 798 -20.33 2.85 1.26
C LEU A 798 -21.56 3.25 2.09
N LEU A 799 -22.76 2.80 1.72
CA LEU A 799 -24.01 3.10 2.41
C LEU A 799 -23.98 2.62 3.87
N ALA A 800 -23.55 1.38 4.12
CA ALA A 800 -23.39 0.84 5.48
C ALA A 800 -22.38 1.65 6.31
N ASN A 801 -21.24 2.00 5.72
CA ASN A 801 -20.20 2.79 6.38
C ASN A 801 -20.67 4.22 6.72
N MET A 802 -21.50 4.84 5.89
CA MET A 802 -22.09 6.16 6.15
C MET A 802 -23.17 6.09 7.24
N ALA A 803 -24.11 5.14 7.12
CA ALA A 803 -25.18 4.90 8.10
C ALA A 803 -24.61 4.69 9.51
N VAL A 804 -23.62 3.79 9.64
CA VAL A 804 -22.96 3.51 10.92
C VAL A 804 -22.16 4.72 11.43
N ALA A 805 -21.49 5.49 10.55
CA ALA A 805 -20.81 6.72 10.96
C ALA A 805 -21.76 7.74 11.60
N HIS A 806 -22.93 7.95 10.98
CA HIS A 806 -23.96 8.83 11.55
C HIS A 806 -24.51 8.31 12.89
N GLN A 807 -24.78 7.00 13.00
CA GLN A 807 -25.34 6.39 14.21
C GLN A 807 -24.36 6.44 15.40
N ILE A 808 -23.08 6.11 15.21
CA ILE A 808 -22.08 6.16 16.29
C ILE A 808 -21.75 7.61 16.67
N TYR A 809 -21.69 8.55 15.73
CA TYR A 809 -21.43 9.96 16.04
C TYR A 809 -22.58 10.58 16.84
N ARG A 810 -23.83 10.33 16.42
CA ARG A 810 -25.04 10.79 17.12
C ARG A 810 -25.11 10.28 18.57
N SER A 811 -24.61 9.07 18.81
CA SER A 811 -24.68 8.42 20.13
C SER A 811 -23.48 8.76 21.02
N PHE A 812 -22.29 8.94 20.44
CA PHE A 812 -21.03 9.15 21.16
C PHE A 812 -20.19 10.26 20.50
N PRO A 813 -20.64 11.54 20.52
CA PRO A 813 -20.00 12.62 19.76
C PRO A 813 -18.55 12.91 20.18
N GLU A 814 -18.15 12.57 21.40
CA GLU A 814 -16.76 12.72 21.89
C GLU A 814 -15.89 11.47 21.70
N GLN A 815 -16.47 10.30 21.36
CA GLN A 815 -15.76 9.01 21.30
C GLN A 815 -15.89 8.28 19.95
N ALA A 816 -16.64 8.81 18.99
CA ALA A 816 -16.81 8.16 17.70
C ALA A 816 -15.47 8.04 16.95
N LEU A 817 -15.15 6.82 16.50
CA LEU A 817 -14.05 6.56 15.58
C LEU A 817 -14.55 6.75 14.15
N LEU A 818 -14.15 7.85 13.52
CA LEU A 818 -14.51 8.22 12.15
C LEU A 818 -13.28 8.20 11.23
N ARG A 819 -13.51 8.34 9.92
CA ARG A 819 -12.49 8.37 8.88
C ARG A 819 -12.71 9.54 7.91
N ARG A 820 -11.90 10.59 8.05
CA ARG A 820 -11.92 11.81 7.21
C ARG A 820 -10.94 11.71 6.05
N HIS A 821 -11.10 12.58 5.06
CA HIS A 821 -10.13 12.74 3.96
C HIS A 821 -9.94 14.23 3.70
N PRO A 822 -8.77 14.80 4.10
CA PRO A 822 -8.46 16.21 3.85
C PRO A 822 -8.47 16.56 2.35
N PRO A 823 -8.70 17.82 1.98
CA PRO A 823 -8.54 18.28 0.59
C PRO A 823 -7.07 18.16 0.12
N PRO A 824 -6.80 18.26 -1.19
CA PRO A 824 -5.45 18.18 -1.73
C PRO A 824 -4.53 19.29 -1.19
N GLN A 825 -3.22 19.07 -1.23
CA GLN A 825 -2.24 20.10 -0.88
C GLN A 825 -2.30 21.24 -1.91
N SER A 826 -2.80 22.41 -1.50
CA SER A 826 -3.14 23.51 -2.40
C SER A 826 -1.98 23.95 -3.30
N LYS A 827 -0.74 23.98 -2.79
CA LYS A 827 0.41 24.35 -3.60
C LYS A 827 0.69 23.33 -4.71
N LEU A 828 0.76 22.03 -4.39
CA LEU A 828 1.00 20.98 -5.39
C LEU A 828 -0.11 20.92 -6.43
N LEU A 829 -1.35 21.23 -6.04
CA LEU A 829 -2.48 21.32 -6.95
C LEU A 829 -2.35 22.55 -7.88
N ASN A 830 -2.04 23.72 -7.33
CA ASN A 830 -1.83 24.95 -8.11
C ASN A 830 -0.65 24.83 -9.10
N ASP A 831 0.47 24.24 -8.67
CA ASP A 831 1.62 23.98 -9.54
C ASP A 831 1.22 23.04 -10.71
N LEU A 832 0.38 22.02 -10.46
CA LEU A 832 -0.14 21.09 -11.47
C LEU A 832 -1.19 21.74 -12.40
N MET A 833 -2.02 22.64 -11.90
CA MET A 833 -2.97 23.41 -12.71
C MET A 833 -2.26 24.35 -13.69
N GLU A 834 -1.23 25.07 -13.23
CA GLU A 834 -0.46 25.95 -14.10
C GLU A 834 0.20 25.14 -15.23
N PHE A 835 0.68 23.94 -14.92
CA PHE A 835 1.16 22.97 -15.88
C PHE A 835 0.07 22.50 -16.87
N CYS A 836 -1.13 22.11 -16.41
CA CYS A 836 -2.23 21.71 -17.30
C CYS A 836 -2.60 22.84 -18.28
N HIS A 837 -2.73 24.08 -17.78
CA HIS A 837 -2.99 25.25 -18.61
C HIS A 837 -1.87 25.50 -19.64
N GLN A 838 -0.60 25.32 -19.26
CA GLN A 838 0.54 25.43 -20.19
C GLN A 838 0.54 24.38 -21.31
N VAL A 839 0.06 23.16 -21.03
CA VAL A 839 -0.08 22.12 -22.06
C VAL A 839 -1.30 22.36 -22.96
N GLY A 840 -2.26 23.17 -22.51
CA GLY A 840 -3.52 23.46 -23.21
C GLY A 840 -4.68 22.58 -22.74
N LEU A 841 -4.66 22.15 -21.48
CA LEU A 841 -5.72 21.38 -20.83
C LEU A 841 -6.46 22.24 -19.81
N GLU A 842 -7.72 22.58 -20.11
CA GLU A 842 -8.62 23.23 -19.16
C GLU A 842 -9.25 22.18 -18.25
N ILE A 843 -8.89 22.19 -16.97
CA ILE A 843 -9.38 21.26 -15.95
C ILE A 843 -9.90 22.09 -14.77
N ASP A 844 -11.20 21.94 -14.44
CA ASP A 844 -11.78 22.54 -13.24
C ASP A 844 -11.51 21.62 -12.04
N PHE A 845 -10.92 22.19 -10.99
CA PHE A 845 -10.52 21.54 -9.75
C PHE A 845 -11.15 22.23 -8.52
N SER A 846 -12.07 23.19 -8.74
CA SER A 846 -12.74 23.97 -7.69
C SER A 846 -13.46 23.12 -6.64
N SER A 847 -13.85 21.90 -7.02
CA SER A 847 -14.36 20.87 -6.11
C SER A 847 -13.89 19.47 -6.53
N ALA A 848 -14.08 18.49 -5.65
CA ALA A 848 -13.86 17.08 -5.95
C ALA A 848 -14.69 16.61 -7.17
N GLY A 849 -15.97 17.02 -7.22
CA GLY A 849 -16.87 16.72 -8.33
C GLY A 849 -16.47 17.40 -9.64
N SER A 850 -16.03 18.66 -9.59
CA SER A 850 -15.49 19.38 -10.74
C SER A 850 -14.31 18.64 -11.36
N LEU A 851 -13.34 18.24 -10.52
CA LEU A 851 -12.16 17.48 -10.96
C LEU A 851 -12.56 16.14 -11.57
N HIS A 852 -13.54 15.44 -10.97
CA HIS A 852 -14.05 14.20 -11.53
C HIS A 852 -14.68 14.43 -12.91
N LYS A 853 -15.49 15.49 -13.05
CA LYS A 853 -16.13 15.88 -14.30
C LYS A 853 -15.09 16.17 -15.38
N SER A 854 -14.12 17.04 -15.12
CA SER A 854 -13.06 17.37 -16.09
C SER A 854 -12.19 16.17 -16.48
N LEU A 855 -11.97 15.19 -15.59
CA LEU A 855 -11.20 13.99 -15.92
C LEU A 855 -12.00 12.90 -16.68
N ASN A 856 -13.33 12.98 -16.72
CA ASN A 856 -14.18 11.92 -17.30
C ASN A 856 -15.09 12.38 -18.45
N GLU A 857 -15.46 13.66 -18.52
CA GLU A 857 -16.38 14.20 -19.54
C GLU A 857 -15.67 15.07 -20.60
N THR A 858 -14.45 15.54 -20.34
CA THR A 858 -13.71 16.46 -21.24
C THR A 858 -12.82 15.76 -22.26
N PHE A 859 -12.59 14.44 -22.13
CA PHE A 859 -11.70 13.67 -23.00
C PHE A 859 -12.46 12.63 -23.84
N GLY A 860 -11.94 12.32 -25.03
CA GLY A 860 -12.53 11.34 -25.94
C GLY A 860 -12.43 9.90 -25.45
N ALA A 861 -13.08 8.99 -26.17
CA ALA A 861 -13.01 7.54 -25.94
C ALA A 861 -11.98 6.84 -26.84
N ASP A 862 -11.10 7.58 -27.50
CA ASP A 862 -9.99 7.04 -28.26
C ASP A 862 -8.82 6.63 -27.34
N LYS A 863 -7.97 5.73 -27.83
CA LYS A 863 -6.84 5.17 -27.09
C LYS A 863 -5.85 6.22 -26.55
N TYR A 864 -5.65 7.33 -27.26
CA TYR A 864 -4.78 8.41 -26.81
C TYR A 864 -5.46 9.18 -25.66
N SER A 865 -6.75 9.48 -25.77
CA SER A 865 -7.52 10.10 -24.69
C SER A 865 -7.60 9.22 -23.44
N GLU A 866 -7.76 7.90 -23.58
CA GLU A 866 -7.70 6.94 -22.46
C GLU A 866 -6.32 6.96 -21.78
N ALA A 867 -5.24 6.84 -22.56
CA ALA A 867 -3.88 6.90 -22.02
C ALA A 867 -3.59 8.24 -21.31
N ARG A 868 -4.05 9.36 -21.89
CA ARG A 868 -3.94 10.70 -21.29
C ARG A 868 -4.72 10.81 -19.98
N LYS A 869 -5.91 10.21 -19.92
CA LYS A 869 -6.71 10.13 -18.69
C LYS A 869 -5.98 9.35 -17.59
N GLU A 870 -5.32 8.24 -17.91
CA GLU A 870 -4.52 7.49 -16.92
C GLU A 870 -3.32 8.31 -16.40
N VAL A 871 -2.59 9.00 -17.29
CA VAL A 871 -1.49 9.90 -16.88
C VAL A 871 -2.00 11.04 -16.00
N LEU A 872 -3.09 11.71 -16.39
CA LEU A 872 -3.69 12.78 -15.60
C LEU A 872 -4.21 12.27 -14.25
N THR A 873 -4.88 11.11 -14.21
CA THR A 873 -5.34 10.48 -12.96
C THR A 873 -4.17 10.21 -12.02
N ASN A 874 -3.03 9.76 -12.54
CA ASN A 874 -1.83 9.60 -11.76
C ASN A 874 -1.27 10.95 -11.25
N MET A 875 -1.16 11.96 -12.12
CA MET A 875 -0.71 13.30 -11.75
C MET A 875 -1.57 13.93 -10.65
N PHE A 876 -2.89 13.94 -10.81
CA PHE A 876 -3.85 14.46 -9.83
C PHE A 876 -3.97 13.62 -8.55
N SER A 877 -3.46 12.39 -8.55
CA SER A 877 -3.30 11.61 -7.31
C SER A 877 -2.17 12.14 -6.42
N ARG A 878 -1.17 12.87 -6.96
CA ARG A 878 0.02 13.30 -6.20
C ARG A 878 -0.25 14.41 -5.18
N PRO A 879 -1.12 15.42 -5.46
CA PRO A 879 -1.52 16.41 -4.46
C PRO A 879 -2.50 15.87 -3.39
N MET A 880 -3.14 14.73 -3.62
CA MET A 880 -4.15 14.17 -2.71
C MET A 880 -3.52 13.80 -1.36
N GLN A 881 -4.22 14.11 -0.27
CA GLN A 881 -3.80 13.68 1.06
C GLN A 881 -4.30 12.25 1.36
N MET A 882 -3.71 11.61 2.36
CA MET A 882 -4.21 10.30 2.80
C MET A 882 -5.46 10.48 3.67
N ALA A 883 -6.44 9.58 3.50
CA ALA A 883 -7.58 9.49 4.41
C ALA A 883 -7.17 8.90 5.77
N LEU A 884 -7.63 9.52 6.85
CA LEU A 884 -7.18 9.30 8.23
C LEU A 884 -8.35 8.90 9.13
N TYR A 885 -8.17 7.85 9.92
CA TYR A 885 -8.97 7.62 11.11
C TYR A 885 -8.70 8.70 12.16
N PHE A 886 -9.71 9.07 12.95
CA PHE A 886 -9.59 10.03 14.05
C PHE A 886 -10.70 9.83 15.08
N CYS A 887 -10.47 10.29 16.31
CA CYS A 887 -11.50 10.41 17.35
C CYS A 887 -12.15 11.80 17.31
N THR A 888 -13.48 11.84 17.30
CA THR A 888 -14.25 13.09 17.18
C THR A 888 -14.09 14.03 18.38
N GLY A 889 -13.93 13.53 19.62
CA GLY A 889 -13.71 14.40 20.79
C GLY A 889 -12.31 15.01 20.91
N VAL A 890 -11.38 14.67 20.01
CA VAL A 890 -10.06 15.30 19.90
C VAL A 890 -10.04 16.35 18.79
N LEU A 891 -10.62 16.05 17.62
CA LEU A 891 -10.76 17.01 16.52
C LEU A 891 -12.05 17.82 16.71
N LYS A 892 -11.96 19.03 17.26
CA LYS A 892 -13.15 19.84 17.62
C LYS A 892 -13.87 20.51 16.45
N ASP A 893 -13.23 20.63 15.30
CA ASP A 893 -13.80 21.30 14.13
C ASP A 893 -14.48 20.26 13.22
N GLU A 894 -15.80 20.18 13.29
CA GLU A 894 -16.62 19.27 12.48
C GLU A 894 -16.44 19.48 10.97
N THR A 895 -16.06 20.70 10.51
CA THR A 895 -15.86 20.95 9.08
C THR A 895 -14.71 20.12 8.51
N LEU A 896 -13.76 19.71 9.36
CA LEU A 896 -12.61 18.87 9.01
C LEU A 896 -12.94 17.37 8.98
N PHE A 897 -14.15 16.94 9.37
CA PHE A 897 -14.55 15.53 9.39
C PHE A 897 -14.88 15.01 7.99
N ARG A 898 -15.19 15.94 7.08
CA ARG A 898 -15.56 15.69 5.68
C ARG A 898 -14.57 14.74 4.99
N HIS A 899 -15.11 13.86 4.15
CA HIS A 899 -14.31 12.99 3.30
C HIS A 899 -14.24 13.54 1.87
N TYR A 900 -13.22 14.36 1.56
CA TYR A 900 -13.06 15.09 0.29
C TYR A 900 -13.49 14.30 -0.96
N ALA A 901 -12.87 13.14 -1.21
CA ALA A 901 -13.16 12.36 -2.42
C ALA A 901 -14.52 11.62 -2.44
N LEU A 902 -15.19 11.47 -1.30
CA LEU A 902 -16.56 10.93 -1.27
C LEU A 902 -17.60 12.06 -1.21
N ASN A 903 -17.16 13.28 -0.92
CA ASN A 903 -17.95 14.50 -0.75
C ASN A 903 -19.00 14.47 0.40
N VAL A 904 -18.87 13.53 1.34
CA VAL A 904 -19.79 13.33 2.48
C VAL A 904 -19.27 13.93 3.79
N PRO A 905 -20.16 14.35 4.73
CA PRO A 905 -19.76 14.98 5.99
C PRO A 905 -19.13 13.98 6.98
N PHE A 906 -19.72 12.79 7.15
CA PHE A 906 -19.23 11.75 8.05
C PHE A 906 -19.05 10.43 7.30
N TYR A 907 -17.99 9.71 7.65
CA TYR A 907 -17.65 8.41 7.10
C TYR A 907 -16.83 7.62 8.13
N THR A 908 -16.91 6.30 8.11
CA THR A 908 -16.06 5.42 8.93
C THR A 908 -15.80 4.10 8.19
N HIS A 909 -15.13 3.14 8.84
CA HIS A 909 -15.08 1.76 8.38
C HIS A 909 -15.74 0.84 9.41
N PHE A 910 -16.70 0.06 8.94
CA PHE A 910 -17.52 -0.91 9.67
C PHE A 910 -17.55 -2.28 8.96
N THR A 911 -17.43 -2.28 7.63
CA THR A 911 -17.75 -3.42 6.77
C THR A 911 -16.66 -4.47 6.61
N SER A 912 -15.56 -4.41 7.37
CA SER A 912 -14.48 -5.41 7.26
C SER A 912 -13.69 -5.71 8.54
N PRO A 913 -14.37 -6.14 9.62
CA PRO A 913 -13.76 -6.36 10.93
C PRO A 913 -12.84 -7.60 11.03
N ILE A 914 -12.87 -8.54 10.08
CA ILE A 914 -11.92 -9.68 10.06
C ILE A 914 -10.50 -9.19 9.78
N ARG A 915 -10.36 -8.10 9.02
CA ARG A 915 -9.10 -7.61 8.44
C ARG A 915 -8.75 -6.15 8.77
N ARG A 916 -9.57 -5.45 9.56
CA ARG A 916 -9.34 -4.08 10.03
C ARG A 916 -9.81 -3.92 11.48
N TYR A 917 -8.92 -3.47 12.36
CA TYR A 917 -9.22 -3.27 13.79
C TYR A 917 -10.09 -2.03 14.04
N ALA A 918 -9.99 -1.00 13.18
CA ALA A 918 -10.87 0.17 13.23
C ALA A 918 -12.36 -0.24 13.18
N ASP A 919 -12.70 -1.20 12.32
CA ASP A 919 -14.04 -1.76 12.20
C ASP A 919 -14.45 -2.52 13.47
N VAL A 920 -13.54 -3.24 14.14
CA VAL A 920 -13.83 -3.90 15.44
C VAL A 920 -14.20 -2.86 16.51
N VAL A 921 -13.49 -1.73 16.57
CA VAL A 921 -13.84 -0.61 17.48
C VAL A 921 -15.19 -0.01 17.11
N VAL A 922 -15.48 0.18 15.81
CA VAL A 922 -16.78 0.68 15.33
C VAL A 922 -17.92 -0.30 15.61
N HIS A 923 -17.70 -1.63 15.53
CA HIS A 923 -18.68 -2.64 15.95
C HIS A 923 -18.99 -2.55 17.44
N ARG A 924 -17.98 -2.34 18.30
CA ARG A 924 -18.17 -2.12 19.75
C ARG A 924 -18.98 -0.85 20.01
N LEU A 925 -18.63 0.26 19.35
CA LEU A 925 -19.39 1.52 19.43
C LEU A 925 -20.84 1.36 18.95
N LEU A 926 -21.08 0.67 17.82
CA LEU A 926 -22.43 0.44 17.32
C LEU A 926 -23.23 -0.46 18.28
N SER A 927 -22.62 -1.52 18.82
CA SER A 927 -23.24 -2.40 19.82
C SER A 927 -23.65 -1.64 21.09
N ALA A 928 -22.80 -0.73 21.56
CA ALA A 928 -23.11 0.16 22.68
C ALA A 928 -24.22 1.18 22.35
N SER A 929 -24.24 1.73 21.12
CA SER A 929 -25.27 2.70 20.70
C SER A 929 -26.68 2.11 20.66
N LEU A 930 -26.78 0.80 20.46
CA LEU A 930 -28.03 0.04 20.46
C LEU A 930 -28.37 -0.54 21.84
N GLY A 931 -27.58 -0.24 22.89
CA GLY A 931 -27.76 -0.78 24.24
C GLY A 931 -27.51 -2.29 24.37
N ILE A 932 -26.88 -2.93 23.38
CA ILE A 932 -26.60 -4.37 23.36
C ILE A 932 -25.40 -4.71 24.25
N SER A 933 -24.42 -3.81 24.32
CA SER A 933 -23.24 -3.91 25.18
C SER A 933 -23.09 -2.66 26.04
N SER A 934 -22.26 -2.75 27.07
CA SER A 934 -21.77 -1.55 27.77
C SER A 934 -21.05 -0.60 26.80
N PRO A 935 -20.99 0.71 27.10
CA PRO A 935 -20.08 1.64 26.43
C PRO A 935 -18.63 1.14 26.47
N ILE A 936 -17.87 1.47 25.43
CA ILE A 936 -16.44 1.13 25.38
C ILE A 936 -15.67 1.81 26.52
N LYS A 937 -14.63 1.15 27.02
CA LYS A 937 -13.82 1.67 28.14
C LYS A 937 -12.84 2.75 27.70
N MET A 938 -12.54 2.83 26.41
CA MET A 938 -11.53 3.74 25.87
C MET A 938 -11.97 5.20 25.95
N GLU A 939 -11.23 5.99 26.73
CA GLU A 939 -11.30 7.45 26.69
C GLU A 939 -10.86 8.00 25.33
N LYS A 940 -11.31 9.21 24.99
CA LYS A 940 -11.12 9.79 23.65
C LYS A 940 -9.65 9.93 23.21
N GLU A 941 -8.73 10.22 24.13
CA GLU A 941 -7.28 10.23 23.86
C GLU A 941 -6.74 8.83 23.55
N ALA A 942 -7.31 7.77 24.13
CA ALA A 942 -6.95 6.38 23.81
C ALA A 942 -7.49 5.97 22.43
N ILE A 943 -8.72 6.37 22.09
CA ILE A 943 -9.31 6.15 20.76
C ILE A 943 -8.48 6.90 19.69
N GLN A 944 -8.02 8.12 19.98
CA GLN A 944 -7.15 8.86 19.07
C GLN A 944 -5.78 8.17 18.86
N ARG A 945 -5.12 7.68 19.92
CA ARG A 945 -3.89 6.89 19.77
C ARG A 945 -4.11 5.62 18.94
N GLN A 946 -5.24 4.94 19.15
CA GLN A 946 -5.62 3.78 18.33
C GLN A 946 -5.86 4.17 16.87
N ALA A 947 -6.49 5.32 16.60
CA ALA A 947 -6.71 5.83 15.25
C ALA A 947 -5.39 6.15 14.54
N GLU A 948 -4.44 6.78 15.24
CA GLU A 948 -3.09 7.06 14.76
C GLU A 948 -2.32 5.78 14.43
N HIS A 949 -2.32 4.80 15.34
CA HIS A 949 -1.72 3.48 15.07
C HIS A 949 -2.38 2.80 13.86
N CYS A 950 -3.72 2.77 13.79
CA CYS A 950 -4.44 2.25 12.63
C CYS A 950 -4.10 3.00 11.32
N ASN A 951 -3.78 4.29 11.37
CA ASN A 951 -3.29 5.04 10.20
C ASN A 951 -1.87 4.62 9.80
N ASP A 952 -0.93 4.56 10.76
CA ASP A 952 0.45 4.15 10.53
C ASP A 952 0.52 2.73 9.94
N ARG A 953 -0.19 1.79 10.55
CA ARG A 953 -0.29 0.39 10.08
C ARG A 953 -0.97 0.29 8.73
N LYS A 954 -1.99 1.11 8.44
CA LYS A 954 -2.63 1.14 7.11
C LYS A 954 -1.70 1.69 6.03
N MET A 955 -0.89 2.69 6.36
CA MET A 955 0.14 3.25 5.46
C MET A 955 1.25 2.25 5.19
N ALA A 956 1.80 1.62 6.23
CA ALA A 956 2.80 0.56 6.12
C ALA A 956 2.27 -0.61 5.28
N SER A 957 1.06 -1.10 5.58
CA SER A 957 0.39 -2.13 4.80
C SER A 957 0.24 -1.75 3.33
N LYS A 958 -0.13 -0.51 2.99
CA LYS A 958 -0.24 -0.09 1.58
C LYS A 958 1.12 -0.14 0.87
N ARG A 959 2.19 0.32 1.52
CA ARG A 959 3.55 0.27 0.95
C ARG A 959 4.07 -1.15 0.74
N VAL A 960 3.80 -2.05 1.69
CA VAL A 960 4.16 -3.47 1.56
C VAL A 960 3.41 -4.14 0.40
N GLN A 961 2.14 -3.79 0.17
CA GLN A 961 1.36 -4.29 -0.97
C GLN A 961 1.91 -3.78 -2.30
N GLU A 962 2.25 -2.48 -2.39
CA GLU A 962 2.89 -1.88 -3.56
C GLU A 962 4.25 -2.56 -3.86
N LEU A 963 5.12 -2.71 -2.85
CA LEU A 963 6.43 -3.36 -2.98
C LEU A 963 6.33 -4.86 -3.32
N SER A 964 5.29 -5.56 -2.85
CA SER A 964 5.02 -6.94 -3.24
C SER A 964 4.66 -7.04 -4.73
N THR A 965 3.85 -6.12 -5.25
CA THR A 965 3.56 -6.04 -6.68
C THR A 965 4.83 -5.73 -7.50
N ASP A 966 5.65 -4.76 -7.06
CA ASP A 966 6.89 -4.41 -7.73
C ASP A 966 7.90 -5.58 -7.76
N LEU A 967 8.03 -6.32 -6.65
CA LEU A 967 8.85 -7.54 -6.54
C LEU A 967 8.42 -8.59 -7.58
N PHE A 968 7.13 -8.96 -7.60
CA PHE A 968 6.63 -9.97 -8.53
C PHE A 968 6.71 -9.50 -9.99
N PHE A 969 6.52 -8.22 -10.26
CA PHE A 969 6.68 -7.69 -11.62
C PHE A 969 8.13 -7.67 -12.08
N ALA A 970 9.09 -7.32 -11.21
CA ALA A 970 10.50 -7.36 -11.54
C ALA A 970 11.00 -8.80 -11.79
N VAL A 971 10.52 -9.78 -11.02
CA VAL A 971 10.76 -11.21 -11.30
C VAL A 971 10.12 -11.63 -12.63
N PHE A 972 8.87 -11.22 -12.89
CA PHE A 972 8.19 -11.53 -14.16
C PHE A 972 8.95 -10.99 -15.40
N VAL A 973 9.44 -9.75 -15.36
CA VAL A 973 10.27 -9.17 -16.43
C VAL A 973 11.60 -9.94 -16.61
N ARG A 974 12.16 -10.49 -15.53
CA ARG A 974 13.38 -11.32 -15.59
C ARG A 974 13.12 -12.67 -16.27
N GLU A 975 12.07 -13.37 -15.87
CA GLU A 975 11.77 -14.73 -16.37
C GLU A 975 11.19 -14.74 -17.80
N CYS A 976 10.32 -13.78 -18.14
CA CYS A 976 9.70 -13.72 -19.46
C CYS A 976 10.57 -13.03 -20.52
N GLY A 977 11.63 -12.33 -20.13
CA GLY A 977 12.46 -11.55 -21.02
C GLY A 977 11.80 -10.23 -21.47
N PRO A 978 12.22 -9.65 -22.61
CA PRO A 978 11.79 -8.32 -23.02
C PRO A 978 10.27 -8.20 -23.23
N LEU A 979 9.62 -7.26 -22.55
CA LEU A 979 8.17 -7.03 -22.66
C LEU A 979 7.84 -5.74 -23.42
N GLU A 980 7.17 -5.85 -24.56
CA GLU A 980 6.72 -4.68 -25.34
C GLU A 980 5.36 -4.14 -24.85
N SER A 981 5.29 -2.82 -24.64
CA SER A 981 4.07 -2.10 -24.31
C SER A 981 4.09 -0.71 -24.91
N GLU A 982 2.91 -0.16 -25.20
CA GLU A 982 2.80 1.29 -25.33
C GLU A 982 2.96 1.96 -23.96
N ALA A 983 3.47 3.18 -23.99
CA ALA A 983 3.57 4.05 -22.83
C ALA A 983 3.23 5.49 -23.24
N MET A 984 2.81 6.31 -22.28
CA MET A 984 2.59 7.74 -22.50
C MET A 984 3.54 8.57 -21.64
N VAL A 985 4.15 9.59 -22.25
CA VAL A 985 5.10 10.48 -21.58
C VAL A 985 4.40 11.34 -20.53
N MET A 986 4.88 11.27 -19.30
CA MET A 986 4.40 12.04 -18.14
C MET A 986 5.20 13.32 -17.92
N GLY A 987 6.48 13.35 -18.29
CA GLY A 987 7.36 14.50 -18.08
C GLY A 987 8.65 14.37 -18.85
N VAL A 988 9.24 15.51 -19.25
CA VAL A 988 10.42 15.59 -20.10
C VAL A 988 11.50 16.42 -19.39
N LEU A 989 12.73 15.93 -19.38
CA LEU A 989 13.94 16.56 -18.85
C LEU A 989 14.95 16.79 -20.00
N ASN A 990 16.09 17.38 -19.67
CA ASN A 990 17.17 17.65 -20.62
C ASN A 990 17.78 16.39 -21.26
N GLU A 991 17.91 15.30 -20.49
CA GLU A 991 18.63 14.07 -20.89
C GLU A 991 17.80 12.79 -20.67
N ALA A 992 16.52 12.94 -20.30
CA ALA A 992 15.63 11.83 -19.99
C ALA A 992 14.16 12.24 -20.06
N PHE A 993 13.26 11.27 -20.06
CA PHE A 993 11.82 11.49 -19.91
C PHE A 993 11.16 10.36 -19.11
N ASP A 994 10.11 10.68 -18.37
CA ASP A 994 9.33 9.74 -17.56
C ASP A 994 8.08 9.29 -18.34
N VAL A 995 7.79 7.98 -18.32
CA VAL A 995 6.66 7.37 -19.03
C VAL A 995 5.80 6.49 -18.11
N LEU A 996 4.48 6.47 -18.37
CA LEU A 996 3.53 5.50 -17.79
C LEU A 996 3.33 4.36 -18.80
N VAL A 997 3.73 3.14 -18.42
CA VAL A 997 3.65 1.96 -19.30
C VAL A 997 2.27 1.31 -19.20
N LEU A 998 1.47 1.47 -20.25
CA LEU A 998 0.01 1.34 -20.18
C LEU A 998 -0.47 -0.09 -19.87
N LYS A 999 0.18 -1.13 -20.41
CA LYS A 999 -0.21 -2.54 -20.14
C LYS A 999 0.01 -2.98 -18.69
N PHE A 1000 0.87 -2.28 -17.94
CA PHE A 1000 1.35 -2.73 -16.63
C PHE A 1000 1.12 -1.70 -15.50
N GLY A 1001 0.77 -0.45 -15.83
CA GLY A 1001 0.59 0.63 -14.86
C GLY A 1001 1.88 1.17 -14.21
N VAL A 1002 3.05 0.70 -14.64
CA VAL A 1002 4.35 1.07 -14.04
C VAL A 1002 4.90 2.37 -14.62
N GLN A 1003 5.59 3.14 -13.78
CA GLN A 1003 6.31 4.35 -14.20
C GLN A 1003 7.79 4.04 -14.38
N LYS A 1004 8.38 4.49 -15.49
CA LYS A 1004 9.82 4.35 -15.76
C LYS A 1004 10.40 5.62 -16.36
N ARG A 1005 11.67 5.84 -16.07
CA ARG A 1005 12.50 6.85 -16.74
C ARG A 1005 13.23 6.20 -17.91
N ILE A 1006 13.25 6.87 -19.03
CA ILE A 1006 14.07 6.54 -20.20
C ILE A 1006 15.14 7.61 -20.31
N TYR A 1007 16.40 7.20 -20.28
CA TYR A 1007 17.56 8.08 -20.40
C TYR A 1007 18.05 8.09 -21.85
N CYS A 1008 18.37 9.26 -22.41
CA CYS A 1008 18.88 9.37 -23.77
C CYS A 1008 20.16 8.53 -23.99
N ASN A 1009 21.03 8.50 -22.99
CA ASN A 1009 22.31 7.76 -23.02
C ASN A 1009 22.14 6.23 -23.06
N ALA A 1010 20.93 5.71 -22.86
CA ALA A 1010 20.60 4.29 -22.99
C ALA A 1010 20.00 3.93 -24.37
N LEU A 1011 19.85 4.91 -25.27
CA LEU A 1011 19.28 4.78 -26.60
C LEU A 1011 20.37 4.95 -27.68
N PRO A 1012 20.30 4.23 -28.82
CA PRO A 1012 21.22 4.41 -29.96
C PRO A 1012 20.88 5.70 -30.73
N LEU A 1013 21.45 6.81 -30.29
CA LEU A 1013 21.19 8.16 -30.81
C LEU A 1013 22.49 8.82 -31.30
N LEU A 1014 22.43 9.42 -32.50
CA LEU A 1014 23.47 10.34 -33.00
C LEU A 1014 23.56 11.61 -32.14
N GLY A 1015 22.46 11.94 -31.45
CA GLY A 1015 22.37 13.05 -30.52
C GLY A 1015 20.92 13.33 -30.14
N PHE A 1016 20.73 14.25 -29.21
CA PHE A 1016 19.42 14.74 -28.81
C PHE A 1016 19.50 16.24 -28.50
N HIS A 1017 18.37 16.93 -28.64
CA HIS A 1017 18.25 18.36 -28.32
C HIS A 1017 17.04 18.60 -27.44
N PHE A 1018 17.26 19.18 -26.26
CA PHE A 1018 16.20 19.64 -25.38
C PHE A 1018 15.91 21.13 -25.62
N GLN A 1019 14.64 21.45 -25.86
CA GLN A 1019 14.16 22.81 -26.02
C GLN A 1019 12.94 23.05 -25.12
N LYS A 1020 12.77 24.29 -24.67
CA LYS A 1020 11.48 24.76 -24.13
C LYS A 1020 10.82 25.67 -25.17
N VAL A 1021 9.88 25.14 -25.94
CA VAL A 1021 9.11 25.93 -26.90
C VAL A 1021 7.97 26.61 -26.15
N GLY A 1022 8.13 27.91 -25.91
CA GLY A 1022 7.29 28.66 -24.97
C GLY A 1022 7.49 28.15 -23.53
N ARG A 1023 6.52 27.39 -23.01
CA ARG A 1023 6.61 26.72 -21.70
C ARG A 1023 6.55 25.19 -21.79
N LYS A 1024 6.39 24.61 -22.99
CA LYS A 1024 6.33 23.16 -23.18
C LYS A 1024 7.76 22.60 -23.28
N PRO A 1025 8.14 21.58 -22.49
CA PRO A 1025 9.42 20.91 -22.64
C PRO A 1025 9.33 19.88 -23.78
N GLU A 1026 10.24 20.00 -24.74
CA GLU A 1026 10.34 19.15 -25.94
C GLU A 1026 11.76 18.59 -26.04
N LEU A 1027 11.86 17.33 -26.42
CA LEU A 1027 13.11 16.59 -26.53
C LEU A 1027 13.16 15.88 -27.88
N THR A 1028 13.99 16.39 -28.78
CA THR A 1028 14.17 15.85 -30.13
C THR A 1028 15.30 14.83 -30.13
N LEU A 1029 14.99 13.59 -30.50
CA LEU A 1029 15.92 12.47 -30.56
C LEU A 1029 16.32 12.18 -32.01
N MET A 1030 17.62 12.10 -32.30
CA MET A 1030 18.14 11.73 -33.62
C MET A 1030 18.67 10.29 -33.59
N TRP A 1031 17.94 9.36 -34.17
CA TRP A 1031 18.26 7.93 -34.13
C TRP A 1031 19.42 7.55 -35.04
N GLU A 1032 20.31 6.68 -34.54
CA GLU A 1032 21.34 6.04 -35.36
C GLU A 1032 20.70 5.19 -36.47
N PRO A 1033 21.18 5.24 -37.72
CA PRO A 1033 20.64 4.43 -38.80
C PRO A 1033 21.04 2.95 -38.63
N GLU A 1034 20.08 2.03 -38.79
CA GLU A 1034 20.32 0.57 -38.67
C GLU A 1034 21.24 0.03 -39.77
N ARG A 1035 21.35 0.77 -40.88
CA ARG A 1035 22.22 0.47 -42.01
C ARG A 1035 22.84 1.78 -42.51
N PRO A 1036 24.10 1.80 -42.99
CA PRO A 1036 24.74 3.02 -43.48
C PRO A 1036 23.99 3.75 -44.61
N GLU A 1037 23.11 3.04 -45.30
CA GLU A 1037 22.30 3.51 -46.44
C GLU A 1037 20.98 4.18 -46.02
N GLN A 1038 20.61 4.11 -44.73
CA GLN A 1038 19.34 4.64 -44.21
C GLN A 1038 19.55 6.04 -43.62
N GLU A 1039 18.63 6.96 -43.89
CA GLU A 1039 18.63 8.28 -43.24
C GLU A 1039 18.36 8.19 -41.73
N SER A 1040 18.95 9.11 -40.96
CA SER A 1040 18.68 9.24 -39.53
C SER A 1040 17.23 9.69 -39.31
N VAL A 1041 16.52 9.00 -38.42
CA VAL A 1041 15.13 9.36 -38.11
C VAL A 1041 15.15 10.34 -36.94
N SER A 1042 14.51 11.50 -37.12
CA SER A 1042 14.23 12.43 -36.02
C SER A 1042 12.89 12.09 -35.36
N GLN A 1043 12.83 12.12 -34.04
CA GLN A 1043 11.62 11.88 -33.27
C GLN A 1043 11.48 12.92 -32.16
N GLU A 1044 10.37 13.64 -32.16
CA GLU A 1044 10.03 14.59 -31.11
C GLU A 1044 9.31 13.89 -29.94
N ILE A 1045 9.80 14.12 -28.72
CA ILE A 1045 9.20 13.64 -27.48
C ILE A 1045 8.72 14.85 -26.67
N THR A 1046 7.41 14.92 -26.45
CA THR A 1046 6.77 15.92 -25.59
C THR A 1046 5.83 15.24 -24.59
N ILE A 1047 5.23 16.01 -23.71
CA ILE A 1047 4.31 15.50 -22.69
C ILE A 1047 3.02 15.01 -23.36
N PHE A 1048 2.52 13.86 -22.90
CA PHE A 1048 1.45 13.10 -23.52
C PHE A 1048 1.76 12.53 -24.92
N THR A 1049 3.02 12.52 -25.40
CA THR A 1049 3.37 11.70 -26.57
C THR A 1049 3.16 10.21 -26.25
N LEU A 1050 2.48 9.49 -27.14
CA LEU A 1050 2.35 8.03 -27.07
C LEU A 1050 3.56 7.38 -27.76
N VAL A 1051 4.19 6.42 -27.11
CA VAL A 1051 5.42 5.75 -27.56
C VAL A 1051 5.36 4.24 -27.35
N GLU A 1052 6.11 3.46 -28.14
CA GLU A 1052 6.37 2.06 -27.85
C GLU A 1052 7.63 1.91 -26.99
N VAL A 1053 7.54 1.12 -25.92
CA VAL A 1053 8.65 0.85 -25.01
C VAL A 1053 8.85 -0.65 -24.80
N VAL A 1054 10.09 -1.01 -24.49
CA VAL A 1054 10.49 -2.38 -24.15
C VAL A 1054 11.04 -2.39 -22.73
N LEU A 1055 10.43 -3.20 -21.85
CA LEU A 1055 10.95 -3.45 -20.50
C LEU A 1055 11.95 -4.61 -20.55
N ARG A 1056 13.12 -4.47 -19.93
CA ARG A 1056 14.16 -5.51 -19.89
C ARG A 1056 14.82 -5.58 -18.51
N SER A 1057 15.21 -6.77 -18.06
CA SER A 1057 16.03 -6.91 -16.84
C SER A 1057 17.45 -6.36 -17.07
N ASP A 1058 18.01 -5.71 -16.06
CA ASP A 1058 19.35 -5.08 -16.12
C ASP A 1058 20.46 -5.99 -15.55
N GLY A 1059 20.17 -7.26 -15.28
CA GLY A 1059 21.11 -8.22 -14.68
C GLY A 1059 21.37 -8.04 -13.18
N VAL A 1060 21.04 -6.86 -12.61
CA VAL A 1060 21.02 -6.63 -11.16
C VAL A 1060 19.70 -7.15 -10.57
N PRO A 1061 19.69 -7.82 -9.40
CA PRO A 1061 18.47 -8.30 -8.75
C PRO A 1061 17.37 -7.24 -8.66
N LEU A 1062 16.16 -7.63 -9.09
CA LEU A 1062 14.94 -6.80 -9.15
C LEU A 1062 15.02 -5.50 -9.98
N LYS A 1063 16.12 -5.26 -10.73
CA LYS A 1063 16.25 -4.08 -11.60
C LYS A 1063 15.86 -4.40 -13.03
N TYR A 1064 15.09 -3.48 -13.60
CA TYR A 1064 14.66 -3.53 -15.00
C TYR A 1064 14.50 -2.11 -15.54
N SER A 1065 15.02 -1.88 -16.74
CA SER A 1065 14.94 -0.61 -17.47
C SER A 1065 13.78 -0.60 -18.46
N ALA A 1066 13.34 0.60 -18.83
CA ALA A 1066 12.52 0.82 -20.02
C ALA A 1066 13.39 1.44 -21.10
N LEU A 1067 13.31 0.92 -22.33
CA LEU A 1067 13.87 1.56 -23.51
C LEU A 1067 12.76 2.03 -24.44
N LEU A 1068 12.96 3.17 -25.08
CA LEU A 1068 12.16 3.61 -26.21
C LEU A 1068 12.49 2.71 -27.41
N LYS A 1069 11.47 2.21 -28.10
CA LYS A 1069 11.65 1.49 -29.35
C LYS A 1069 11.81 2.50 -30.47
N ARG A 1070 12.77 2.26 -31.39
CA ARG A 1070 12.96 3.11 -32.57
C ARG A 1070 11.63 3.20 -33.34
N PRO A 1071 11.18 4.40 -33.75
CA PRO A 1071 10.00 4.52 -34.60
C PRO A 1071 10.26 3.78 -35.92
N SER A 1072 9.37 2.86 -36.25
CA SER A 1072 9.39 2.18 -37.55
C SER A 1072 9.28 3.23 -38.65
N ALA A 1073 10.23 3.23 -39.60
CA ALA A 1073 10.19 4.13 -40.74
C ALA A 1073 8.83 3.99 -41.45
N GLN A 1074 8.02 5.06 -41.43
CA GLN A 1074 6.79 5.11 -42.19
C GLN A 1074 7.13 4.98 -43.69
N LYS A 1075 6.41 4.09 -44.38
CA LYS A 1075 6.45 3.93 -45.83
C LYS A 1075 5.53 4.92 -46.53
#